data_AF-A0A972T0N3-F1
#
_entry.id   AF-A0A972T0N3-F1
#
_cell.length_a   1.000
_cell.length_b   1.000
_cell.length_c   1.000
_cell.angle_alpha   90.00
_cell.angle_beta   90.00
_cell.angle_gamma   90.00
#
_symmetry.space_group_name_H-M   'P 1'
#
loop_
_entity.id
_entity.type
_entity.pdbx_description
1 polymer ?
#
loop_
_entity_poly.entity_id
_entity_poly.type
_entity_poly.pdbx_seq_one_letter_code
_entity_poly.pdbx_strand_id
1 'polypeptide(L)'
;MKTFPKTLFSTLFIISIILCSCSNHSQTTESAPSVNASRTVLLVDLSGSMIDPDETGVVKMDGARSAINQLLDLINLINQTGNSGYQSQVGLVTFNNTVVHTLEPSTNLGPIRSTITQANPDGGTNMSAGLAASIELLNRSDRQARKSIILLSDGIPTITLDGNEEIDDQQVIAQEVKDINWGTIDNQICLFTIGFGNITSPDDAEFGDALLSDLANQSGCGKSFRARESNQLESVFLDVWHASNGKILLNENYAAAGSQFNPSWKFEVPSRQANLFITVTSGDTNLSVTLQYRKGTLYTMASPALTSARSGNTLLVMIHEPKNGDWDMKIQGVDGSAPVSDYAVKVSSQPLPKTFLSSPWGILLILLVLLIISAGIYLLINRKEWIESGKLKTVMSGLFSFSSHKSGQPADEFPWKKAFIALTIFTILIAAAVVILYLRDRTPGEAETEAPVIPPQTITDTPYYDITITPTVTLTATPTPDNAPHGKIVYSCQVDRQTSHDQICLMNADGTNNRQLTDNLKAIHFYPSLSPDGNSIVFISSRAGGFEIFEMQIDGSNLRQLTSGIGECYAPEISPDGSKIVFTRFNGGRNTISVINRDGSGLTDLNNYLDCKDPTWSPDGSQILFIASPSQVPQFFVMNADGSNPHQVTDISGLRGRSDWGVNGLMASYRGQTDQHNREIFFFGENTAPYNVTSGGDNLAPSFSPDGNWVTFMSYRDHFWESDGCEIYVMRISDGTTLRLTSNDYCDWQPRWGP
;
A
#
# COMPACT_ATOMS: atom_id res chain seq x y z
N MET A 1 -64.50 9.08 0.11
CA MET A 1 -64.64 7.62 -0.05
C MET A 1 -64.77 7.00 1.34
N LYS A 2 -65.98 6.55 1.68
CA LYS A 2 -66.30 5.86 2.93
C LYS A 2 -65.86 4.39 2.81
N THR A 3 -65.63 3.77 3.98
CA THR A 3 -65.36 2.35 4.27
C THR A 3 -63.98 1.79 3.88
N PHE A 4 -62.99 2.02 4.76
CA PHE A 4 -61.89 1.06 5.01
C PHE A 4 -62.19 0.35 6.35
N PRO A 5 -62.01 -0.98 6.49
CA PRO A 5 -62.42 -1.69 7.70
C PRO A 5 -61.45 -1.41 8.86
N LYS A 6 -62.01 -1.08 10.03
CA LYS A 6 -61.29 -0.82 11.30
C LYS A 6 -60.43 -2.00 11.80
N THR A 7 -60.58 -3.18 11.22
CA THR A 7 -59.86 -4.41 11.60
C THR A 7 -58.43 -4.48 11.06
N LEU A 8 -58.12 -3.87 9.91
CA LEU A 8 -56.76 -3.94 9.34
C LEU A 8 -55.74 -3.13 10.17
N PHE A 9 -56.18 -2.02 10.74
CA PHE A 9 -55.34 -1.13 11.56
C PHE A 9 -55.01 -1.74 12.93
N SER A 10 -55.90 -2.56 13.48
CA SER A 10 -55.68 -3.24 14.76
C SER A 10 -54.72 -4.43 14.60
N THR A 11 -54.81 -5.18 13.50
CA THR A 11 -53.91 -6.30 13.22
C THR A 11 -52.48 -5.86 12.89
N LEU A 12 -52.31 -4.78 12.12
CA LEU A 12 -50.99 -4.21 11.80
C LEU A 12 -50.30 -3.59 13.03
N PHE A 13 -51.06 -3.03 13.97
CA PHE A 13 -50.52 -2.43 15.19
C PHE A 13 -50.05 -3.49 16.19
N ILE A 14 -50.73 -4.64 16.27
CA ILE A 14 -50.32 -5.78 17.12
C ILE A 14 -49.04 -6.45 16.59
N ILE A 15 -48.89 -6.56 15.26
CA ILE A 15 -47.67 -7.10 14.62
C ILE A 15 -46.45 -6.22 14.93
N SER A 16 -46.60 -4.89 14.96
CA SER A 16 -45.51 -3.97 15.33
C SER A 16 -45.08 -4.08 16.81
N ILE A 17 -45.99 -4.40 17.73
CA ILE A 17 -45.66 -4.55 19.16
C ILE A 17 -44.94 -5.88 19.43
N ILE A 18 -45.30 -6.95 18.70
CA ILE A 18 -44.63 -8.25 18.78
C ILE A 18 -43.21 -8.17 18.21
N LEU A 19 -42.99 -7.39 17.14
CA LEU A 19 -41.65 -7.18 16.56
C LEU A 19 -40.74 -6.30 17.45
N CYS A 20 -41.30 -5.38 18.25
CA CYS A 20 -40.51 -4.57 19.21
C CYS A 20 -40.13 -5.32 20.50
N SER A 21 -40.74 -6.47 20.79
CA SER A 21 -40.51 -7.17 22.07
C SER A 21 -39.48 -8.31 21.99
N CYS A 22 -38.90 -8.58 20.81
CA CYS A 22 -37.90 -9.63 20.61
C CYS A 22 -36.44 -9.13 20.43
N SER A 23 -36.15 -7.85 20.64
CA SER A 23 -34.77 -7.32 20.47
C SER A 23 -34.10 -6.92 21.79
N ASN A 24 -34.22 -7.74 22.83
CA ASN A 24 -33.39 -7.62 24.03
C ASN A 24 -32.63 -8.93 24.27
N HIS A 25 -31.50 -9.10 23.59
CA HIS A 25 -30.34 -9.80 24.16
C HIS A 25 -29.02 -9.44 23.46
N SER A 26 -27.97 -9.43 24.30
CA SER A 26 -26.54 -9.20 24.08
C SER A 26 -26.07 -7.85 23.56
N GLN A 27 -25.51 -7.08 24.50
CA GLN A 27 -24.40 -6.16 24.26
C GLN A 27 -23.22 -6.92 23.64
N THR A 28 -22.76 -6.46 22.49
CA THR A 28 -21.32 -6.36 22.16
C THR A 28 -21.16 -5.12 21.29
N THR A 29 -20.15 -4.32 21.61
CA THR A 29 -19.70 -3.15 20.85
C THR A 29 -19.44 -3.54 19.40
N GLU A 30 -20.32 -3.16 18.47
CA GLU A 30 -20.06 -3.26 17.04
C GLU A 30 -19.91 -1.86 16.43
N SER A 31 -18.69 -1.62 15.94
CA SER A 31 -18.33 -0.61 14.96
C SER A 31 -19.28 -0.61 13.76
N ALA A 32 -19.48 0.56 13.17
CA ALA A 32 -20.27 0.75 11.94
C ALA A 32 -19.91 -0.27 10.83
N PRO A 33 -20.88 -0.67 9.97
CA PRO A 33 -20.68 -1.77 9.03
C PRO A 33 -19.61 -1.43 7.99
N SER A 34 -18.62 -2.32 7.86
CA SER A 34 -17.53 -2.29 6.88
C SER A 34 -18.07 -2.54 5.47
N VAL A 35 -18.42 -1.47 4.76
CA VAL A 35 -18.85 -1.56 3.37
C VAL A 35 -17.59 -1.60 2.49
N ASN A 36 -17.37 -2.75 1.83
CA ASN A 36 -16.38 -3.03 0.75
C ASN A 36 -15.13 -3.86 1.12
N ALA A 37 -15.28 -4.98 1.83
CA ALA A 37 -14.21 -6.00 1.91
C ALA A 37 -14.40 -7.08 0.81
N SER A 38 -13.32 -7.42 0.09
CA SER A 38 -13.24 -8.66 -0.68
C SER A 38 -12.56 -9.72 0.20
N ARG A 39 -13.06 -10.95 0.14
CA ARG A 39 -12.46 -12.09 0.84
C ARG A 39 -12.04 -13.14 -0.17
N THR A 40 -10.74 -13.40 -0.20
CA THR A 40 -10.15 -14.43 -1.05
C THR A 40 -9.57 -15.51 -0.16
N VAL A 41 -9.82 -16.77 -0.47
CA VAL A 41 -9.09 -17.89 0.14
C VAL A 41 -8.14 -18.45 -0.90
N LEU A 42 -6.85 -18.48 -0.55
CA LEU A 42 -5.86 -19.24 -1.30
C LEU A 42 -5.97 -20.70 -0.88
N LEU A 43 -6.35 -21.55 -1.80
CA LEU A 43 -6.44 -22.99 -1.60
C LEU A 43 -5.23 -23.63 -2.27
N VAL A 44 -4.32 -24.17 -1.48
CA VAL A 44 -3.00 -24.63 -1.94
C VAL A 44 -2.90 -26.13 -1.74
N ASP A 45 -2.71 -26.83 -2.86
CA ASP A 45 -2.43 -28.25 -2.90
C ASP A 45 -0.97 -28.51 -2.51
N LEU A 46 -0.76 -29.17 -1.37
CA LEU A 46 0.58 -29.54 -0.89
C LEU A 46 0.96 -30.98 -1.24
N SER A 47 0.16 -31.68 -2.04
CA SER A 47 0.44 -33.07 -2.38
C SER A 47 1.70 -33.20 -3.26
N GLY A 48 2.61 -34.09 -2.88
CA GLY A 48 3.75 -34.47 -3.73
C GLY A 48 3.30 -35.33 -4.92
N SER A 49 4.03 -35.36 -6.04
CA SER A 49 3.78 -36.29 -7.16
C SER A 49 4.58 -37.58 -6.95
N MET A 50 3.96 -38.76 -7.10
CA MET A 50 4.65 -40.07 -6.99
C MET A 50 5.15 -40.60 -8.34
N ILE A 51 4.89 -39.91 -9.45
CA ILE A 51 5.05 -40.47 -10.82
C ILE A 51 6.37 -40.04 -11.50
N ASP A 52 7.15 -39.11 -10.91
CA ASP A 52 8.38 -38.56 -11.51
C ASP A 52 9.54 -38.47 -10.49
N PRO A 53 10.82 -38.46 -10.90
CA PRO A 53 11.99 -38.78 -10.06
C PRO A 53 12.34 -37.73 -8.98
N ASP A 54 11.50 -36.71 -8.78
CA ASP A 54 11.54 -35.86 -7.61
C ASP A 54 10.66 -36.50 -6.52
N GLU A 55 11.12 -37.62 -5.95
CA GLU A 55 10.44 -38.50 -4.96
C GLU A 55 9.88 -37.79 -3.70
N THR A 56 10.00 -36.47 -3.61
CA THR A 56 9.60 -35.65 -2.46
C THR A 56 8.61 -34.53 -2.79
N GLY A 57 8.34 -34.17 -4.06
CA GLY A 57 7.47 -33.03 -4.40
C GLY A 57 8.01 -31.65 -4.02
N VAL A 58 9.32 -31.55 -3.76
CA VAL A 58 9.99 -30.32 -3.28
C VAL A 58 10.06 -29.24 -4.36
N VAL A 59 10.34 -29.59 -5.62
CA VAL A 59 10.38 -28.60 -6.72
C VAL A 59 8.98 -28.01 -6.98
N LYS A 60 7.93 -28.83 -6.88
CA LYS A 60 6.52 -28.38 -6.93
C LYS A 60 6.22 -27.40 -5.80
N MET A 61 6.67 -27.72 -4.58
CA MET A 61 6.47 -26.86 -3.41
C MET A 61 7.23 -25.54 -3.52
N ASP A 62 8.45 -25.54 -4.03
CA ASP A 62 9.24 -24.31 -4.21
C ASP A 62 8.61 -23.39 -5.27
N GLY A 63 8.08 -23.98 -6.35
CA GLY A 63 7.25 -23.26 -7.33
C GLY A 63 6.00 -22.64 -6.70
N ALA A 64 5.27 -23.40 -5.89
CA ALA A 64 4.08 -22.91 -5.17
C ALA A 64 4.42 -21.79 -4.19
N ARG A 65 5.51 -21.92 -3.42
CA ARG A 65 5.99 -20.89 -2.48
C ARG A 65 6.33 -19.59 -3.20
N SER A 66 7.07 -19.70 -4.31
CA SER A 66 7.41 -18.54 -5.15
C SER A 66 6.15 -17.85 -5.70
N ALA A 67 5.21 -18.65 -6.22
CA ALA A 67 3.93 -18.17 -6.74
C ALA A 67 3.09 -17.42 -5.69
N ILE A 68 2.95 -18.03 -4.51
CA ILE A 68 2.15 -17.47 -3.42
C ILE A 68 2.80 -16.19 -2.89
N ASN A 69 4.12 -16.14 -2.77
CA ASN A 69 4.80 -14.94 -2.31
C ASN A 69 4.58 -13.77 -3.27
N GLN A 70 4.72 -13.99 -4.58
CA GLN A 70 4.44 -12.96 -5.60
C GLN A 70 2.97 -12.51 -5.55
N LEU A 71 2.04 -13.45 -5.39
CA LEU A 71 0.62 -13.17 -5.29
C LEU A 71 0.29 -12.35 -4.02
N LEU A 72 0.91 -12.68 -2.88
CA LEU A 72 0.76 -11.92 -1.64
C LEU A 72 1.34 -10.50 -1.76
N ASP A 73 2.45 -10.33 -2.48
CA ASP A 73 3.05 -9.02 -2.73
C ASP A 73 2.11 -8.14 -3.59
N LEU A 74 1.50 -8.72 -4.62
CA LEU A 74 0.49 -8.03 -5.43
C LEU A 74 -0.77 -7.68 -4.61
N ILE A 75 -1.24 -8.58 -3.76
CA ILE A 75 -2.38 -8.27 -2.87
C ILE A 75 -2.02 -7.16 -1.89
N ASN A 76 -0.80 -7.16 -1.36
CA ASN A 76 -0.34 -6.10 -0.47
C ASN A 76 -0.28 -4.75 -1.23
N LEU A 77 0.20 -4.76 -2.47
CA LEU A 77 0.18 -3.59 -3.36
C LEU A 77 -1.23 -3.04 -3.57
N ILE A 78 -2.19 -3.93 -3.86
CA ILE A 78 -3.61 -3.59 -4.01
C ILE A 78 -4.15 -2.97 -2.72
N ASN A 79 -3.85 -3.57 -1.56
CA ASN A 79 -4.30 -3.06 -0.27
C ASN A 79 -3.67 -1.70 0.08
N GLN A 80 -2.44 -1.44 -0.34
CA GLN A 80 -1.76 -0.15 -0.15
C GLN A 80 -2.33 0.97 -1.03
N THR A 81 -2.74 0.66 -2.27
CA THR A 81 -3.34 1.65 -3.19
C THR A 81 -4.77 2.06 -2.83
N GLY A 82 -5.47 1.28 -2.00
CA GLY A 82 -6.86 1.52 -1.61
C GLY A 82 -7.02 2.52 -0.47
N ASN A 83 -6.97 3.83 -0.74
CA ASN A 83 -7.18 4.87 0.28
C ASN A 83 -8.66 5.06 0.71
N SER A 84 -9.57 4.18 0.26
CA SER A 84 -11.03 4.33 0.32
C SER A 84 -11.77 3.32 1.21
N GLY A 85 -11.07 2.61 2.10
CA GLY A 85 -11.68 1.60 2.98
C GLY A 85 -11.93 0.25 2.31
N TYR A 86 -11.36 0.02 1.12
CA TYR A 86 -11.33 -1.29 0.47
C TYR A 86 -10.11 -2.07 0.95
N GLN A 87 -10.34 -3.19 1.64
CA GLN A 87 -9.28 -4.08 2.08
C GLN A 87 -9.59 -5.50 1.65
N SER A 88 -8.68 -6.07 0.85
CA SER A 88 -8.73 -7.48 0.46
C SER A 88 -8.20 -8.30 1.63
N GLN A 89 -9.07 -9.13 2.19
CA GLN A 89 -8.71 -10.09 3.22
C GLN A 89 -8.40 -11.42 2.55
N VAL A 90 -7.25 -11.99 2.90
CA VAL A 90 -6.78 -13.25 2.34
C VAL A 90 -6.76 -14.28 3.44
N GLY A 91 -7.40 -15.41 3.20
CA GLY A 91 -7.28 -16.61 4.01
C GLY A 91 -6.41 -17.63 3.29
N LEU A 92 -5.97 -18.64 4.02
CA LEU A 92 -5.22 -19.75 3.48
C LEU A 92 -5.90 -21.06 3.86
N VAL A 93 -6.03 -21.95 2.90
CA VAL A 93 -6.28 -23.36 3.15
C VAL A 93 -5.18 -24.13 2.45
N THR A 94 -4.41 -24.87 3.22
CA THR A 94 -3.50 -25.87 2.65
C THR A 94 -4.09 -27.24 2.91
N PHE A 95 -3.95 -28.15 1.95
CA PHE A 95 -4.49 -29.50 2.08
C PHE A 95 -3.49 -30.54 1.56
N ASN A 96 -3.47 -31.67 2.25
CA ASN A 96 -2.83 -32.93 1.87
C ASN A 96 -3.71 -34.10 2.37
N ASN A 97 -3.18 -35.33 2.38
CA ASN A 97 -3.93 -36.54 2.77
C ASN A 97 -4.45 -36.56 4.22
N THR A 98 -3.81 -35.85 5.16
CA THR A 98 -4.13 -35.94 6.60
C THR A 98 -4.44 -34.60 7.27
N VAL A 99 -4.05 -33.47 6.67
CA VAL A 99 -4.06 -32.16 7.31
C VAL A 99 -4.66 -31.09 6.40
N VAL A 100 -5.66 -30.39 6.94
CA VAL A 100 -6.15 -29.12 6.41
C VAL A 100 -5.72 -28.02 7.39
N HIS A 101 -4.67 -27.27 7.07
CA HIS A 101 -4.37 -26.06 7.83
C HIS A 101 -5.18 -24.90 7.27
N THR A 102 -5.96 -24.24 8.12
CA THR A 102 -6.78 -23.10 7.77
C THR A 102 -6.31 -21.84 8.49
N LEU A 103 -6.23 -20.73 7.76
CA LEU A 103 -6.06 -19.39 8.28
C LEU A 103 -7.24 -18.55 7.83
N GLU A 104 -7.89 -17.92 8.79
CA GLU A 104 -9.04 -17.04 8.54
C GLU A 104 -8.64 -15.83 7.67
N PRO A 105 -9.53 -15.37 6.77
CA PRO A 105 -9.25 -14.21 5.93
C PRO A 105 -8.89 -12.96 6.74
N SER A 106 -7.69 -12.44 6.51
CA SER A 106 -7.14 -11.28 7.21
C SER A 106 -6.38 -10.37 6.25
N THR A 107 -6.22 -9.11 6.63
CA THR A 107 -5.29 -8.18 5.95
C THR A 107 -3.85 -8.36 6.39
N ASN A 108 -3.62 -9.02 7.53
CA ASN A 108 -2.29 -9.43 7.94
C ASN A 108 -1.91 -10.73 7.20
N LEU A 109 -1.05 -10.58 6.19
CA LEU A 109 -0.61 -11.68 5.32
C LEU A 109 0.61 -12.44 5.88
N GLY A 110 1.23 -11.95 6.97
CA GLY A 110 2.42 -12.56 7.58
C GLY A 110 2.23 -14.02 8.00
N PRO A 111 1.12 -14.38 8.69
CA PRO A 111 0.83 -15.77 9.03
C PRO A 111 0.74 -16.70 7.82
N ILE A 112 0.15 -16.23 6.71
CA ILE A 112 0.05 -17.01 5.47
C ILE A 112 1.44 -17.31 4.92
N ARG A 113 2.33 -16.30 4.87
CA ARG A 113 3.71 -16.46 4.40
C ARG A 113 4.51 -17.43 5.27
N SER A 114 4.35 -17.34 6.59
CA SER A 114 4.99 -18.25 7.54
C SER A 114 4.52 -19.69 7.34
N THR A 115 3.20 -19.91 7.24
CA THR A 115 2.62 -21.24 7.02
C THR A 115 3.07 -21.86 5.71
N ILE A 116 3.11 -21.10 4.61
CA ILE A 116 3.57 -21.62 3.31
C ILE A 116 5.08 -21.91 3.28
N THR A 117 5.88 -21.10 3.99
CA THR A 117 7.33 -21.34 4.10
C THR A 117 7.64 -22.63 4.86
N GLN A 118 6.84 -22.93 5.89
CA GLN A 118 7.03 -24.11 6.75
C GLN A 118 6.29 -25.37 6.23
N ALA A 119 5.41 -25.22 5.23
CA ALA A 119 4.66 -26.32 4.65
C ALA A 119 5.58 -27.28 3.91
N ASN A 120 5.50 -28.58 4.23
CA ASN A 120 6.23 -29.63 3.52
C ASN A 120 5.25 -30.47 2.71
N PRO A 121 5.67 -30.95 1.53
CA PRO A 121 4.86 -31.88 0.76
C PRO A 121 4.68 -33.19 1.54
N ASP A 122 3.47 -33.73 1.48
CA ASP A 122 3.13 -35.03 2.05
C ASP A 122 2.38 -35.84 0.98
N GLY A 123 2.54 -37.16 0.99
CA GLY A 123 1.95 -38.03 -0.03
C GLY A 123 0.43 -38.06 0.06
N GLY A 124 -0.25 -37.79 -1.06
CA GLY A 124 -1.71 -37.87 -1.18
C GLY A 124 -2.44 -36.52 -1.11
N THR A 125 -3.61 -36.45 -1.74
CA THR A 125 -4.44 -35.23 -1.82
C THR A 125 -5.86 -35.46 -1.29
N ASN A 126 -6.46 -34.43 -0.70
CA ASN A 126 -7.88 -34.41 -0.31
C ASN A 126 -8.52 -33.07 -0.70
N MET A 127 -8.74 -32.91 -2.00
CA MET A 127 -9.21 -31.66 -2.61
C MET A 127 -10.62 -31.29 -2.16
N SER A 128 -11.49 -32.29 -1.95
CA SER A 128 -12.86 -32.09 -1.48
C SER A 128 -12.88 -31.47 -0.07
N ALA A 129 -12.03 -31.95 0.86
CA ALA A 129 -11.89 -31.37 2.20
C ALA A 129 -11.31 -29.96 2.17
N GLY A 130 -10.29 -29.71 1.34
CA GLY A 130 -9.69 -28.38 1.17
C GLY A 130 -10.70 -27.36 0.65
N LEU A 131 -11.52 -27.74 -0.34
CA LEU A 131 -12.56 -26.86 -0.88
C LEU A 131 -13.70 -26.64 0.12
N ALA A 132 -14.14 -27.69 0.83
CA ALA A 132 -15.16 -27.57 1.88
C ALA A 132 -14.72 -26.61 2.99
N ALA A 133 -13.47 -26.71 3.46
CA ALA A 133 -12.89 -25.80 4.44
C ALA A 133 -12.82 -24.35 3.90
N SER A 134 -12.46 -24.17 2.63
CA SER A 134 -12.42 -22.85 1.99
C SER A 134 -13.81 -22.20 1.93
N ILE A 135 -14.83 -22.98 1.58
CA ILE A 135 -16.23 -22.55 1.56
C ILE A 135 -16.69 -22.19 2.97
N GLU A 136 -16.34 -23.00 3.98
CA GLU A 136 -16.70 -22.74 5.37
C GLU A 136 -16.10 -21.40 5.88
N LEU A 137 -14.80 -21.16 5.64
CA LEU A 137 -14.13 -19.90 5.98
C LEU A 137 -14.84 -18.68 5.34
N LEU A 138 -15.25 -18.81 4.08
CA LEU A 138 -15.95 -17.75 3.36
C LEU A 138 -17.41 -17.60 3.83
N ASN A 139 -18.07 -18.67 4.25
CA ASN A 139 -19.45 -18.63 4.76
C ASN A 139 -19.57 -18.01 6.16
N ARG A 140 -18.50 -18.05 6.97
CA ARG A 140 -18.41 -17.35 8.27
C ARG A 140 -18.38 -15.81 8.15
N SER A 141 -18.28 -15.28 6.93
CA SER A 141 -18.13 -13.84 6.65
C SER A 141 -19.40 -13.12 6.21
N ASP A 142 -19.41 -11.78 6.31
CA ASP A 142 -20.52 -10.90 5.93
C ASP A 142 -21.12 -11.28 4.56
N ARG A 143 -22.45 -11.30 4.49
CA ARG A 143 -23.22 -11.60 3.25
C ARG A 143 -23.00 -10.57 2.13
N GLN A 144 -22.43 -9.41 2.43
CA GLN A 144 -22.20 -8.35 1.43
C GLN A 144 -20.78 -8.37 0.81
N ALA A 145 -19.85 -9.17 1.34
CA ALA A 145 -18.49 -9.28 0.82
C ALA A 145 -18.45 -10.09 -0.48
N ARG A 146 -17.58 -9.70 -1.43
CA ARG A 146 -17.27 -10.55 -2.58
C ARG A 146 -16.35 -11.68 -2.13
N LYS A 147 -16.69 -12.92 -2.51
CA LYS A 147 -16.01 -14.13 -2.04
C LYS A 147 -15.37 -14.84 -3.23
N SER A 148 -14.11 -15.21 -3.10
CA SER A 148 -13.39 -15.91 -4.16
C SER A 148 -12.46 -16.95 -3.56
N ILE A 149 -12.29 -18.06 -4.28
CA ILE A 149 -11.30 -19.09 -3.96
C ILE A 149 -10.32 -19.13 -5.13
N ILE A 150 -9.03 -19.13 -4.84
CA ILE A 150 -7.98 -19.36 -5.83
C ILE A 150 -7.32 -20.69 -5.49
N LEU A 151 -7.62 -21.72 -6.27
CA LEU A 151 -7.02 -23.04 -6.16
C LEU A 151 -5.71 -23.06 -6.96
N LEU A 152 -4.61 -23.31 -6.27
CA LEU A 152 -3.30 -23.63 -6.85
C LEU A 152 -3.13 -25.14 -6.75
N SER A 153 -3.11 -25.83 -7.90
CA SER A 153 -2.81 -27.27 -8.00
C SER A 153 -2.23 -27.58 -9.38
N ASP A 154 -1.47 -28.67 -9.52
CA ASP A 154 -1.08 -29.22 -10.84
C ASP A 154 -2.22 -30.03 -11.47
N GLY A 155 -3.32 -30.26 -10.74
CA GLY A 155 -4.48 -30.98 -11.21
C GLY A 155 -4.28 -32.50 -11.28
N ILE A 156 -3.11 -33.00 -10.86
CA ILE A 156 -2.83 -34.44 -10.81
C ILE A 156 -2.96 -34.88 -9.35
N PRO A 157 -4.03 -35.60 -8.99
CA PRO A 157 -4.14 -36.16 -7.65
C PRO A 157 -3.10 -37.28 -7.48
N THR A 158 -2.26 -37.19 -6.46
CA THR A 158 -1.50 -38.36 -6.02
C THR A 158 -2.41 -39.25 -5.21
N ILE A 159 -2.63 -40.47 -5.69
CA ILE A 159 -3.35 -41.47 -4.92
C ILE A 159 -2.34 -42.32 -4.13
N THR A 160 -2.54 -42.39 -2.82
CA THR A 160 -2.05 -43.50 -2.00
C THR A 160 -3.24 -44.39 -1.70
N LEU A 161 -3.32 -45.54 -2.36
CA LEU A 161 -4.12 -46.67 -1.90
C LEU A 161 -3.16 -47.79 -1.52
N ASP A 162 -2.84 -47.86 -0.22
CA ASP A 162 -2.35 -49.03 0.51
C ASP A 162 -1.53 -50.09 -0.28
N GLY A 163 -0.54 -49.62 -1.06
CA GLY A 163 0.44 -50.45 -1.73
C GLY A 163 -0.08 -51.50 -2.72
N ASN A 164 -1.34 -51.46 -3.19
CA ASN A 164 -1.80 -52.37 -4.24
C ASN A 164 -2.91 -51.74 -5.13
N GLU A 165 -2.68 -51.84 -6.43
CA GLU A 165 -3.53 -51.51 -7.59
C GLU A 165 -3.61 -50.03 -8.00
N GLU A 166 -2.95 -49.72 -9.13
CA GLU A 166 -3.34 -48.67 -10.07
C GLU A 166 -4.81 -48.90 -10.46
N ILE A 167 -5.70 -48.04 -9.95
CA ILE A 167 -7.08 -47.98 -10.41
C ILE A 167 -7.15 -46.84 -11.43
N ASP A 168 -7.90 -47.05 -12.51
CA ASP A 168 -8.10 -46.07 -13.56
C ASP A 168 -8.89 -44.86 -13.01
N ASP A 169 -8.14 -43.84 -12.58
CA ASP A 169 -8.43 -42.90 -11.49
C ASP A 169 -9.44 -41.77 -11.79
N GLN A 170 -9.94 -41.70 -13.01
CA GLN A 170 -10.84 -40.61 -13.42
C GLN A 170 -12.21 -40.65 -12.72
N GLN A 171 -12.69 -41.83 -12.33
CA GLN A 171 -14.00 -41.99 -11.70
C GLN A 171 -14.02 -41.59 -10.21
N VAL A 172 -12.93 -41.82 -9.47
CA VAL A 172 -12.81 -41.47 -8.05
C VAL A 172 -12.74 -39.96 -7.89
N ILE A 173 -11.96 -39.29 -8.74
CA ILE A 173 -11.84 -37.83 -8.80
C ILE A 173 -13.18 -37.20 -9.20
N ALA A 174 -13.84 -37.75 -10.23
CA ALA A 174 -15.17 -37.30 -10.62
C ALA A 174 -16.20 -37.50 -9.50
N GLN A 175 -16.01 -38.49 -8.61
CA GLN A 175 -16.87 -38.71 -7.46
C GLN A 175 -16.56 -37.73 -6.32
N GLU A 176 -15.29 -37.49 -5.98
CA GLU A 176 -14.90 -36.47 -4.99
C GLU A 176 -15.38 -35.07 -5.39
N VAL A 177 -15.31 -34.74 -6.68
CA VAL A 177 -15.81 -33.47 -7.22
C VAL A 177 -17.35 -33.40 -7.21
N LYS A 178 -18.05 -34.52 -7.44
CA LYS A 178 -19.53 -34.62 -7.41
C LYS A 178 -20.11 -34.61 -5.99
N ASP A 179 -19.38 -35.13 -5.02
CA ASP A 179 -19.81 -35.18 -3.61
C ASP A 179 -19.75 -33.79 -2.95
N ILE A 180 -19.09 -32.83 -3.59
CA ILE A 180 -19.17 -31.42 -3.23
C ILE A 180 -20.61 -30.94 -3.48
N ASN A 181 -21.33 -30.59 -2.41
CA ASN A 181 -22.70 -30.11 -2.48
C ASN A 181 -22.78 -28.66 -2.97
N TRP A 182 -22.51 -28.43 -4.27
CA TRP A 182 -22.57 -27.12 -4.92
C TRP A 182 -23.94 -26.43 -4.79
N GLY A 183 -25.02 -27.19 -4.54
CA GLY A 183 -26.36 -26.65 -4.30
C GLY A 183 -26.51 -25.83 -3.00
N THR A 184 -25.54 -25.92 -2.09
CA THR A 184 -25.47 -25.07 -0.88
C THR A 184 -24.59 -23.82 -1.03
N ILE A 185 -23.88 -23.69 -2.16
CA ILE A 185 -23.16 -22.48 -2.53
C ILE A 185 -24.19 -21.52 -3.12
N ASP A 186 -24.76 -20.70 -2.24
CA ASP A 186 -25.68 -19.62 -2.61
C ASP A 186 -24.90 -18.56 -3.43
N ASN A 187 -24.73 -18.81 -4.74
CA ASN A 187 -24.38 -17.91 -5.86
C ASN A 187 -23.36 -16.75 -5.65
N GLN A 188 -22.46 -16.81 -4.67
CA GLN A 188 -21.58 -15.67 -4.34
C GLN A 188 -20.08 -15.99 -4.22
N ILE A 189 -19.65 -17.22 -4.49
CA ILE A 189 -18.22 -17.60 -4.45
C ILE A 189 -17.74 -17.97 -5.85
N CYS A 190 -16.75 -17.23 -6.39
CA CYS A 190 -16.09 -17.58 -7.64
C CYS A 190 -14.86 -18.45 -7.38
N LEU A 191 -14.76 -19.60 -8.03
CA LEU A 191 -13.60 -20.50 -7.94
C LEU A 191 -12.70 -20.31 -9.15
N PHE A 192 -11.52 -19.75 -8.93
CA PHE A 192 -10.46 -19.67 -9.93
C PHE A 192 -9.47 -20.80 -9.69
N THR A 193 -9.07 -21.48 -10.76
CA THR A 193 -8.09 -22.56 -10.69
C THR A 193 -6.85 -22.20 -11.50
N ILE A 194 -5.68 -22.48 -10.95
CA ILE A 194 -4.38 -22.17 -11.56
C ILE A 194 -3.57 -23.46 -11.58
N GLY A 195 -3.44 -24.03 -12.78
CA GLY A 195 -2.57 -25.16 -13.07
C GLY A 195 -1.10 -24.72 -13.05
N PHE A 196 -0.28 -25.29 -12.17
CA PHE A 196 1.14 -24.95 -12.08
C PHE A 196 2.05 -26.20 -12.03
N GLY A 197 3.34 -26.02 -12.25
CA GLY A 197 4.33 -27.11 -12.23
C GLY A 197 4.60 -27.75 -13.59
N ASN A 198 5.79 -28.38 -13.69
CA ASN A 198 6.26 -29.03 -14.91
C ASN A 198 5.79 -30.49 -14.90
N ILE A 199 4.71 -30.77 -15.61
CA ILE A 199 4.17 -32.12 -15.77
C ILE A 199 4.89 -32.76 -16.96
N THR A 200 5.61 -33.86 -16.72
CA THR A 200 6.44 -34.52 -17.73
C THR A 200 5.67 -35.37 -18.73
N SER A 201 4.44 -35.78 -18.36
CA SER A 201 3.52 -36.54 -19.21
C SER A 201 2.47 -35.61 -19.86
N PRO A 202 2.39 -35.55 -21.20
CA PRO A 202 1.38 -34.76 -21.89
C PRO A 202 -0.07 -35.17 -21.56
N ASP A 203 -0.32 -36.46 -21.35
CA ASP A 203 -1.65 -37.00 -21.05
C ASP A 203 -2.09 -36.59 -19.63
N ASP A 204 -1.18 -36.62 -18.66
CA ASP A 204 -1.47 -36.18 -17.28
C ASP A 204 -1.67 -34.66 -17.21
N ALA A 205 -0.94 -33.91 -18.04
CA ALA A 205 -1.12 -32.47 -18.15
C ALA A 205 -2.48 -32.10 -18.74
N GLU A 206 -2.92 -32.80 -19.79
CA GLU A 206 -4.23 -32.62 -20.39
C GLU A 206 -5.36 -32.99 -19.41
N PHE A 207 -5.20 -34.08 -18.68
CA PHE A 207 -6.14 -34.51 -17.64
C PHE A 207 -6.28 -33.50 -16.51
N GLY A 208 -5.16 -33.07 -15.90
CA GLY A 208 -5.17 -32.10 -14.81
C GLY A 208 -5.74 -30.75 -15.22
N ASP A 209 -5.42 -30.28 -16.42
CA ASP A 209 -5.97 -29.04 -16.96
C ASP A 209 -7.50 -29.13 -17.22
N ALA A 210 -7.99 -30.29 -17.67
CA ALA A 210 -9.42 -30.54 -17.86
C ALA A 210 -10.17 -30.55 -16.51
N LEU A 211 -9.63 -31.24 -15.51
CA LEU A 211 -10.19 -31.30 -14.15
C LEU A 211 -10.32 -29.90 -13.52
N LEU A 212 -9.23 -29.12 -13.55
CA LEU A 212 -9.23 -27.76 -13.01
C LEU A 212 -10.20 -26.84 -13.75
N SER A 213 -10.37 -27.05 -15.05
CA SER A 213 -11.37 -26.33 -15.86
C SER A 213 -12.80 -26.68 -15.44
N ASP A 214 -13.10 -27.96 -15.27
CA ASP A 214 -14.43 -28.42 -14.86
C ASP A 214 -14.80 -27.95 -13.46
N LEU A 215 -13.83 -27.91 -12.54
CA LEU A 215 -13.99 -27.36 -11.20
C LEU A 215 -14.32 -25.86 -11.22
N ALA A 216 -13.55 -25.06 -11.96
CA ALA A 216 -13.79 -23.63 -12.07
C ALA A 216 -15.20 -23.32 -12.62
N ASN A 217 -15.61 -24.06 -13.66
CA ASN A 217 -16.91 -23.92 -14.31
C ASN A 217 -18.10 -24.19 -13.37
N GLN A 218 -17.94 -25.08 -12.39
CA GLN A 218 -19.01 -25.40 -11.43
C GLN A 218 -19.41 -24.22 -10.54
N SER A 219 -18.51 -23.25 -10.31
CA SER A 219 -18.84 -22.03 -9.56
C SER A 219 -19.64 -20.98 -10.35
N GLY A 220 -19.79 -21.15 -11.68
CA GLY A 220 -20.56 -20.25 -12.56
C GLY A 220 -19.93 -18.88 -12.84
N CYS A 221 -18.97 -18.41 -12.05
CA CYS A 221 -18.20 -17.19 -12.28
C CYS A 221 -16.67 -17.39 -12.25
N GLY A 222 -16.23 -18.61 -11.95
CA GLY A 222 -14.85 -19.02 -11.97
C GLY A 222 -14.24 -19.20 -13.35
N LYS A 223 -12.91 -19.28 -13.40
CA LYS A 223 -12.14 -19.57 -14.62
C LYS A 223 -10.86 -20.34 -14.29
N SER A 224 -10.45 -21.22 -15.19
CA SER A 224 -9.16 -21.91 -15.11
C SER A 224 -8.07 -21.18 -15.90
N PHE A 225 -6.85 -21.27 -15.38
CA PHE A 225 -5.65 -20.69 -15.95
C PHE A 225 -4.52 -21.70 -15.90
N ARG A 226 -3.59 -21.61 -16.86
CA ARG A 226 -2.37 -22.41 -16.90
C ARG A 226 -1.17 -21.49 -16.69
N ALA A 227 -0.32 -21.81 -15.74
CA ALA A 227 0.88 -21.06 -15.42
C ALA A 227 2.04 -22.05 -15.21
N ARG A 228 2.69 -22.41 -16.32
CA ARG A 228 3.78 -23.41 -16.35
C ARG A 228 5.13 -22.80 -15.98
N GLU A 229 5.25 -21.46 -16.06
CA GLU A 229 6.41 -20.68 -15.65
C GLU A 229 6.05 -19.68 -14.55
N SER A 230 7.01 -19.33 -13.67
CA SER A 230 6.76 -18.48 -12.51
C SER A 230 6.33 -17.05 -12.87
N ASN A 231 6.80 -16.51 -13.99
CA ASN A 231 6.41 -15.19 -14.52
C ASN A 231 4.95 -15.13 -15.04
N GLN A 232 4.35 -16.27 -15.40
CA GLN A 232 2.96 -16.35 -15.86
C GLN A 232 1.98 -16.18 -14.69
N LEU A 233 2.39 -16.51 -13.46
CA LEU A 233 1.55 -16.47 -12.27
C LEU A 233 1.13 -15.06 -11.88
N GLU A 234 2.04 -14.08 -12.01
CA GLU A 234 1.74 -12.67 -11.79
C GLU A 234 0.63 -12.19 -12.74
N SER A 235 0.76 -12.49 -14.04
CA SER A 235 -0.23 -12.13 -15.06
C SER A 235 -1.59 -12.80 -14.79
N VAL A 236 -1.59 -14.09 -14.46
CA VAL A 236 -2.81 -14.85 -14.14
C VAL A 236 -3.49 -14.30 -12.89
N PHE A 237 -2.73 -13.92 -11.87
CA PHE A 237 -3.31 -13.36 -10.66
C PHE A 237 -3.98 -12.01 -10.91
N LEU A 238 -3.33 -11.11 -11.64
CA LEU A 238 -3.95 -9.85 -12.05
C LEU A 238 -5.23 -10.09 -12.86
N ASP A 239 -5.23 -11.14 -13.69
CA ASP A 239 -6.40 -11.53 -14.43
C ASP A 239 -7.58 -11.91 -13.54
N VAL A 240 -7.31 -12.75 -12.55
CA VAL A 240 -8.26 -13.17 -11.50
C VAL A 240 -8.75 -11.97 -10.70
N TRP A 241 -7.85 -11.10 -10.26
CA TRP A 241 -8.17 -9.92 -9.46
C TRP A 241 -9.08 -8.92 -10.20
N HIS A 242 -8.77 -8.62 -11.47
CA HIS A 242 -9.63 -7.75 -12.27
C HIS A 242 -11.02 -8.38 -12.50
N ALA A 243 -11.08 -9.71 -12.68
CA ALA A 243 -12.34 -10.44 -12.84
C ALA A 243 -13.16 -10.48 -11.54
N SER A 244 -12.50 -10.65 -10.38
CA SER A 244 -13.16 -10.69 -9.07
C SER A 244 -13.69 -9.32 -8.64
N ASN A 245 -13.08 -8.23 -9.11
CA ASN A 245 -13.41 -6.87 -8.67
C ASN A 245 -14.44 -6.14 -9.52
N GLY A 246 -14.69 -6.57 -10.75
CA GLY A 246 -15.81 -6.03 -11.50
C GLY A 246 -15.68 -6.21 -13.00
N LYS A 247 -16.30 -5.29 -13.74
CA LYS A 247 -16.35 -5.38 -15.20
C LYS A 247 -15.00 -4.97 -15.76
N ILE A 248 -14.37 -5.86 -16.52
CA ILE A 248 -13.19 -5.52 -17.32
C ILE A 248 -13.65 -4.58 -18.45
N LEU A 249 -13.02 -3.42 -18.54
CA LEU A 249 -13.31 -2.37 -19.53
C LEU A 249 -12.33 -2.40 -20.70
N LEU A 250 -11.07 -2.79 -20.44
CA LEU A 250 -10.01 -2.92 -21.44
C LEU A 250 -9.07 -4.05 -21.02
N ASN A 251 -8.61 -4.86 -21.97
CA ASN A 251 -7.58 -5.87 -21.76
C ASN A 251 -6.79 -6.04 -23.06
N GLU A 252 -5.54 -5.60 -23.07
CA GLU A 252 -4.70 -5.54 -24.26
C GLU A 252 -3.28 -5.98 -23.94
N ASN A 253 -2.68 -6.79 -24.80
CA ASN A 253 -1.27 -7.15 -24.75
C ASN A 253 -0.55 -6.51 -25.92
N TYR A 254 0.53 -5.80 -25.67
CA TYR A 254 1.32 -5.12 -26.67
C TYR A 254 2.72 -5.72 -26.75
N ALA A 255 3.08 -6.25 -27.92
CA ALA A 255 4.42 -6.74 -28.23
C ALA A 255 5.14 -5.74 -29.15
N ALA A 256 6.28 -5.21 -28.71
CA ALA A 256 7.10 -4.27 -29.43
C ALA A 256 8.01 -4.99 -30.44
N ALA A 257 7.53 -5.15 -31.67
CA ALA A 257 8.38 -5.43 -32.81
C ALA A 257 7.94 -4.60 -34.04
N GLY A 258 8.63 -3.47 -34.27
CA GLY A 258 8.61 -2.75 -35.55
C GLY A 258 7.29 -2.08 -35.94
N SER A 259 7.21 -0.77 -35.70
CA SER A 259 6.30 0.18 -36.36
C SER A 259 4.79 -0.08 -36.24
N GLN A 260 4.24 0.13 -35.04
CA GLN A 260 3.21 1.15 -34.77
C GLN A 260 2.92 1.10 -33.27
N PHE A 261 3.61 1.95 -32.53
CA PHE A 261 3.24 2.27 -31.16
C PHE A 261 1.84 2.87 -31.19
N ASN A 262 0.88 2.24 -30.50
CA ASN A 262 -0.42 2.86 -30.28
C ASN A 262 -0.39 3.55 -28.91
N PRO A 263 -0.12 4.86 -28.85
CA PRO A 263 0.11 5.58 -27.60
C PRO A 263 -1.18 5.79 -26.80
N SER A 264 -2.35 5.39 -27.32
CA SER A 264 -3.64 5.80 -26.76
C SER A 264 -4.72 4.73 -26.89
N TRP A 265 -5.32 4.35 -25.77
CA TRP A 265 -6.50 3.48 -25.70
C TRP A 265 -7.71 4.26 -25.26
N LYS A 266 -8.89 3.85 -25.74
CA LYS A 266 -10.18 4.44 -25.34
C LYS A 266 -11.02 3.40 -24.64
N PHE A 267 -11.62 3.77 -23.51
CA PHE A 267 -12.60 2.93 -22.82
C PHE A 267 -13.67 3.78 -22.15
N GLU A 268 -14.86 3.19 -21.94
CA GLU A 268 -15.99 3.87 -21.30
C GLU A 268 -16.14 3.40 -19.86
N VAL A 269 -16.17 4.33 -18.91
CA VAL A 269 -16.44 4.05 -17.49
C VAL A 269 -17.96 4.13 -17.24
N PRO A 270 -18.61 3.05 -16.78
CA PRO A 270 -20.05 3.04 -16.52
C PRO A 270 -20.47 4.05 -15.44
N SER A 271 -21.76 4.36 -15.33
CA SER A 271 -22.26 5.20 -14.24
C SER A 271 -22.09 4.53 -12.86
N ARG A 272 -21.88 5.33 -11.81
CA ARG A 272 -21.83 4.89 -10.40
C ARG A 272 -20.74 3.85 -10.10
N GLN A 273 -19.51 4.12 -10.51
CA GLN A 273 -18.38 3.29 -10.11
C GLN A 273 -17.73 3.88 -8.86
N ALA A 274 -17.33 2.99 -7.94
CA ALA A 274 -16.58 3.33 -6.75
C ALA A 274 -15.10 3.52 -7.09
N ASN A 275 -14.55 2.64 -7.94
CA ASN A 275 -13.14 2.65 -8.31
C ASN A 275 -12.97 2.27 -9.78
N LEU A 276 -11.97 2.87 -10.42
CA LEU A 276 -11.38 2.43 -11.69
C LEU A 276 -9.96 1.94 -11.40
N PHE A 277 -9.65 0.73 -11.85
CA PHE A 277 -8.35 0.10 -11.69
C PHE A 277 -7.69 -0.10 -13.03
N ILE A 278 -6.41 0.25 -13.13
CA ILE A 278 -5.59 0.08 -14.32
C ILE A 278 -4.30 -0.59 -13.89
N THR A 279 -3.96 -1.71 -14.51
CA THR A 279 -2.72 -2.42 -14.28
C THR A 279 -1.91 -2.46 -15.57
N VAL A 280 -0.63 -2.13 -15.47
CA VAL A 280 0.33 -2.20 -16.57
C VAL A 280 1.49 -3.08 -16.13
N THR A 281 1.65 -4.25 -16.75
CA THR A 281 2.76 -5.16 -16.47
C THR A 281 3.74 -5.10 -17.64
N SER A 282 5.00 -4.76 -17.37
CA SER A 282 6.01 -4.54 -18.41
C SER A 282 7.42 -4.88 -17.92
N GLY A 283 8.30 -5.28 -18.85
CA GLY A 283 9.73 -5.37 -18.56
C GLY A 283 10.38 -4.00 -18.29
N ASP A 284 9.74 -2.90 -18.70
CA ASP A 284 10.17 -1.55 -18.40
C ASP A 284 9.66 -1.11 -17.02
N THR A 285 10.60 -0.83 -16.11
CA THR A 285 10.29 -0.36 -14.76
C THR A 285 9.92 1.13 -14.72
N ASN A 286 10.15 1.88 -15.81
CA ASN A 286 9.99 3.33 -15.89
C ASN A 286 8.80 3.77 -16.75
N LEU A 287 7.64 3.10 -16.60
CA LEU A 287 6.39 3.49 -17.27
C LEU A 287 5.52 4.41 -16.40
N SER A 288 4.78 5.29 -17.08
CA SER A 288 3.77 6.18 -16.53
C SER A 288 2.46 6.06 -17.30
N VAL A 289 1.34 6.27 -16.60
CA VAL A 289 0.00 6.29 -17.19
C VAL A 289 -0.56 7.71 -17.12
N THR A 290 -1.08 8.19 -18.25
CA THR A 290 -1.81 9.44 -18.33
C THR A 290 -3.23 9.16 -18.80
N LEU A 291 -4.22 9.70 -18.09
CA LEU A 291 -5.63 9.50 -18.36
C LEU A 291 -6.28 10.84 -18.67
N GLN A 292 -7.15 10.87 -19.66
CA GLN A 292 -7.89 12.06 -20.04
C GLN A 292 -9.38 11.74 -20.06
N TYR A 293 -10.15 12.47 -19.27
CA TYR A 293 -11.61 12.37 -19.32
C TYR A 293 -12.15 13.34 -20.36
N ARG A 294 -12.59 12.81 -21.51
CA ARG A 294 -12.97 13.59 -22.72
C ARG A 294 -11.85 14.56 -23.14
N LYS A 295 -12.13 15.61 -23.92
CA LYS A 295 -11.18 16.71 -24.21
C LYS A 295 -10.94 17.66 -23.00
N GLY A 296 -11.11 17.16 -21.78
CA GLY A 296 -11.12 17.95 -20.54
C GLY A 296 -9.99 17.57 -19.60
N THR A 297 -10.33 17.23 -18.35
CA THR A 297 -9.40 17.00 -17.24
C THR A 297 -8.37 15.91 -17.57
N LEU A 298 -7.09 16.26 -17.42
CA LEU A 298 -5.95 15.36 -17.52
C LEU A 298 -5.57 14.86 -16.12
N TYR A 299 -5.42 13.55 -15.99
CA TYR A 299 -4.95 12.86 -14.79
C TYR A 299 -3.60 12.24 -15.11
N THR A 300 -2.55 12.80 -14.55
CA THR A 300 -1.18 12.27 -14.60
C THR A 300 -0.86 11.54 -13.31
N MET A 301 0.27 10.83 -13.27
CA MET A 301 0.76 10.16 -12.06
C MET A 301 0.95 11.10 -10.85
N ALA A 302 1.03 12.41 -11.07
CA ALA A 302 1.11 13.43 -10.02
C ALA A 302 -0.27 13.98 -9.58
N SER A 303 -1.36 13.52 -10.19
CA SER A 303 -2.70 14.04 -9.90
C SER A 303 -3.22 13.52 -8.55
N PRO A 304 -3.70 14.39 -7.63
CA PRO A 304 -4.13 13.98 -6.30
C PRO A 304 -5.29 12.97 -6.26
N ALA A 305 -6.08 12.89 -7.33
CA ALA A 305 -7.20 11.94 -7.47
C ALA A 305 -6.77 10.54 -7.96
N LEU A 306 -5.48 10.37 -8.24
CA LEU A 306 -4.89 9.14 -8.77
C LEU A 306 -3.93 8.58 -7.73
N THR A 307 -4.20 7.36 -7.29
CA THR A 307 -3.26 6.59 -6.45
C THR A 307 -2.53 5.62 -7.36
N SER A 308 -1.25 5.41 -7.15
CA SER A 308 -0.51 4.38 -7.87
C SER A 308 0.48 3.68 -6.95
N ALA A 309 0.78 2.43 -7.28
CA ALA A 309 1.85 1.69 -6.63
C ALA A 309 2.46 0.70 -7.63
N ARG A 310 3.71 0.30 -7.37
CA ARG A 310 4.46 -0.62 -8.22
C ARG A 310 4.97 -1.81 -7.41
N SER A 311 4.83 -3.02 -7.95
CA SER A 311 5.45 -4.24 -7.46
C SER A 311 6.08 -4.98 -8.62
N GLY A 312 7.40 -5.19 -8.57
CA GLY A 312 8.16 -5.78 -9.67
C GLY A 312 7.89 -5.08 -11.01
N ASN A 313 7.42 -5.86 -11.97
CA ASN A 313 7.13 -5.42 -13.34
C ASN A 313 5.73 -4.80 -13.49
N THR A 314 4.95 -4.75 -12.42
CA THR A 314 3.56 -4.31 -12.44
C THR A 314 3.37 -2.93 -11.81
N LEU A 315 2.79 -2.01 -12.59
CA LEU A 315 2.27 -0.72 -12.15
C LEU A 315 0.75 -0.80 -12.00
N LEU A 316 0.25 -0.54 -10.79
CA LEU A 316 -1.17 -0.43 -10.49
C LEU A 316 -1.53 1.06 -10.32
N VAL A 317 -2.60 1.48 -10.98
CA VAL A 317 -3.17 2.83 -10.93
C VAL A 317 -4.64 2.74 -10.57
N MET A 318 -5.07 3.53 -9.58
CA MET A 318 -6.45 3.58 -9.09
C MET A 318 -6.99 5.00 -9.13
N ILE A 319 -8.21 5.15 -9.63
CA ILE A 319 -8.99 6.39 -9.52
C ILE A 319 -10.23 6.12 -8.67
N HIS A 320 -10.38 6.89 -7.60
CA HIS A 320 -11.57 6.86 -6.75
C HIS A 320 -12.70 7.68 -7.35
N GLU A 321 -13.92 7.15 -7.28
CA GLU A 321 -15.15 7.75 -7.81
C GLU A 321 -14.97 8.34 -9.22
N PRO A 322 -14.52 7.52 -10.20
CA PRO A 322 -14.20 8.01 -11.52
C PRO A 322 -15.44 8.61 -12.19
N LYS A 323 -15.25 9.69 -12.95
CA LYS A 323 -16.29 10.27 -13.80
C LYS A 323 -16.78 9.23 -14.81
N ASN A 324 -18.09 9.17 -15.01
CA ASN A 324 -18.71 8.27 -15.98
C ASN A 324 -18.58 8.80 -17.42
N GLY A 325 -18.40 7.91 -18.39
CA GLY A 325 -18.26 8.24 -19.81
C GLY A 325 -16.89 7.90 -20.37
N ASP A 326 -16.51 8.54 -21.48
CA ASP A 326 -15.31 8.18 -22.25
C ASP A 326 -14.00 8.66 -21.62
N TRP A 327 -13.02 7.76 -21.58
CA TRP A 327 -11.66 8.01 -21.14
C TRP A 327 -10.66 7.64 -22.23
N ASP A 328 -9.67 8.50 -22.42
CA ASP A 328 -8.48 8.24 -23.22
C ASP A 328 -7.30 7.97 -22.28
N MET A 329 -6.61 6.85 -22.46
CA MET A 329 -5.44 6.46 -21.68
C MET A 329 -4.22 6.43 -22.56
N LYS A 330 -3.10 6.94 -22.05
CA LYS A 330 -1.78 6.86 -22.69
C LYS A 330 -0.77 6.25 -21.73
N ILE A 331 0.11 5.43 -22.28
CA ILE A 331 1.24 4.84 -21.57
C ILE A 331 2.50 5.37 -22.23
N GLN A 332 3.45 5.81 -21.42
CA GLN A 332 4.72 6.38 -21.88
C GLN A 332 5.79 6.18 -20.82
N GLY A 333 7.06 6.28 -21.19
CA GLY A 333 8.15 6.40 -20.23
C GLY A 333 7.93 7.59 -19.29
N VAL A 334 8.48 7.55 -18.07
CA VAL A 334 8.40 8.67 -17.11
C VAL A 334 8.99 9.96 -17.68
N ASP A 335 9.96 9.84 -18.58
CA ASP A 335 10.58 10.90 -19.37
C ASP A 335 9.76 11.34 -20.61
N GLY A 336 8.59 10.71 -20.84
CA GLY A 336 7.74 10.94 -22.02
C GLY A 336 8.17 10.15 -23.26
N SER A 337 9.17 9.28 -23.16
CA SER A 337 9.59 8.39 -24.25
C SER A 337 8.55 7.30 -24.55
N ALA A 338 8.67 6.64 -25.70
CA ALA A 338 7.85 5.46 -25.97
C ALA A 338 8.36 4.27 -25.12
N PRO A 339 7.47 3.44 -24.57
CA PRO A 339 7.82 2.13 -24.00
C PRO A 339 8.68 1.33 -24.97
N VAL A 340 9.73 0.70 -24.46
CA VAL A 340 10.77 0.01 -25.26
C VAL A 340 10.59 -1.51 -25.19
N SER A 341 9.85 -1.99 -24.19
CA SER A 341 9.53 -3.41 -23.98
C SER A 341 8.05 -3.71 -24.19
N ASP A 342 7.74 -5.01 -24.26
CA ASP A 342 6.38 -5.53 -24.25
C ASP A 342 5.67 -5.18 -22.94
N TYR A 343 4.37 -4.92 -23.03
CA TYR A 343 3.56 -4.66 -21.85
C TYR A 343 2.12 -5.15 -22.03
N ALA A 344 1.55 -5.60 -20.92
CA ALA A 344 0.14 -5.96 -20.80
C ALA A 344 -0.60 -4.87 -20.03
N VAL A 345 -1.80 -4.51 -20.50
CA VAL A 345 -2.64 -3.49 -19.88
C VAL A 345 -4.01 -4.05 -19.60
N LYS A 346 -4.47 -3.87 -18.37
CA LYS A 346 -5.81 -4.26 -17.97
C LYS A 346 -6.51 -3.16 -17.20
N VAL A 347 -7.76 -2.89 -17.57
CA VAL A 347 -8.60 -1.88 -16.93
C VAL A 347 -9.89 -2.54 -16.47
N SER A 348 -10.27 -2.33 -15.20
CA SER A 348 -11.57 -2.77 -14.68
C SER A 348 -12.21 -1.70 -13.81
N SER A 349 -13.53 -1.79 -13.66
CA SER A 349 -14.27 -0.89 -12.77
C SER A 349 -15.13 -1.65 -11.78
N GLN A 350 -15.28 -1.04 -10.60
CA GLN A 350 -16.11 -1.55 -9.52
C GLN A 350 -17.35 -0.68 -9.30
N PRO A 351 -18.57 -1.26 -9.27
CA PRO A 351 -19.80 -0.50 -9.01
C PRO A 351 -19.92 -0.07 -7.54
N LEU A 352 -20.53 1.09 -7.30
CA LEU A 352 -20.92 1.55 -5.96
C LEU A 352 -21.98 0.62 -5.33
N PRO A 353 -21.89 0.33 -4.02
CA PRO A 353 -22.91 -0.45 -3.32
C PRO A 353 -24.26 0.29 -3.32
N LYS A 354 -25.35 -0.47 -3.45
CA LYS A 354 -26.71 0.10 -3.40
C LYS A 354 -26.95 0.64 -1.99
N THR A 355 -27.23 1.93 -1.85
CA THR A 355 -27.48 2.56 -0.53
C THR A 355 -28.75 2.01 0.12
N PHE A 356 -28.80 1.97 1.46
CA PHE A 356 -29.96 1.49 2.24
C PHE A 356 -31.29 2.14 1.80
N LEU A 357 -31.27 3.43 1.46
CA LEU A 357 -32.44 4.19 0.97
C LEU A 357 -32.94 3.74 -0.42
N SER A 358 -32.10 3.05 -1.20
CA SER A 358 -32.47 2.41 -2.46
C SER A 358 -32.91 0.94 -2.32
N SER A 359 -32.82 0.38 -1.10
CA SER A 359 -33.35 -0.95 -0.79
C SER A 359 -34.88 -0.92 -0.61
N PRO A 360 -35.58 -2.05 -0.79
CA PRO A 360 -37.00 -2.15 -0.51
C PRO A 360 -37.37 -1.68 0.91
N TRP A 361 -36.49 -1.92 1.89
CA TRP A 361 -36.67 -1.50 3.29
C TRP A 361 -36.49 0.00 3.50
N GLY A 362 -35.53 0.62 2.82
CA GLY A 362 -35.35 2.07 2.85
C GLY A 362 -36.51 2.82 2.19
N ILE A 363 -37.02 2.28 1.07
CA ILE A 363 -38.24 2.80 0.42
C ILE A 363 -39.45 2.66 1.37
N LEU A 364 -39.59 1.52 2.06
CA LEU A 364 -40.65 1.30 3.04
C LEU A 364 -40.57 2.31 4.21
N LEU A 365 -39.37 2.60 4.69
CA LEU A 365 -39.12 3.58 5.75
C LEU A 365 -39.49 5.00 5.29
N ILE A 366 -39.11 5.40 4.08
CA ILE A 366 -39.49 6.70 3.50
C ILE A 366 -41.01 6.80 3.37
N LEU A 367 -41.67 5.76 2.86
CA LEU A 367 -43.12 5.70 2.74
C LEU A 367 -43.82 5.79 4.10
N LEU A 368 -43.28 5.12 5.13
CA LEU A 368 -43.79 5.17 6.50
C LEU A 368 -43.70 6.59 7.08
N VAL A 369 -42.56 7.27 6.89
CA VAL A 369 -42.35 8.65 7.35
C VAL A 369 -43.31 9.61 6.64
N LEU A 370 -43.51 9.46 5.32
CA LEU A 370 -44.49 10.25 4.56
C LEU A 370 -45.93 10.01 5.05
N LEU A 371 -46.26 8.78 5.43
CA LEU A 371 -47.55 8.42 6.01
C LEU A 371 -47.79 9.09 7.37
N ILE A 372 -46.76 9.14 8.22
CA ILE A 372 -46.83 9.81 9.54
C ILE A 372 -46.98 11.33 9.36
N ILE A 373 -46.23 11.93 8.43
CA ILE A 373 -46.32 13.37 8.13
C ILE A 373 -47.71 13.72 7.59
N SER A 374 -48.24 12.94 6.64
CA SER A 374 -49.58 13.17 6.08
C SER A 374 -50.68 12.97 7.12
N ALA A 375 -50.55 11.99 8.03
CA ALA A 375 -51.46 11.84 9.18
C ALA A 375 -51.39 13.03 10.14
N GLY A 376 -50.18 13.54 10.44
CA GLY A 376 -49.98 14.73 11.26
C GLY A 376 -50.60 15.99 10.65
N ILE A 377 -50.40 16.20 9.35
CA ILE A 377 -50.99 17.32 8.59
C ILE A 377 -52.52 17.20 8.57
N TYR A 378 -53.07 16.00 8.34
CA TYR A 378 -54.52 15.78 8.36
C TYR A 378 -55.16 16.12 9.72
N LEU A 379 -54.48 15.76 10.82
CA LEU A 379 -54.91 16.10 12.18
C LEU A 379 -54.80 17.60 12.48
N LEU A 380 -53.78 18.27 11.94
CA LEU A 380 -53.58 19.72 12.06
C LEU A 380 -54.65 20.51 11.30
N ILE A 381 -54.99 20.09 10.08
CA ILE A 381 -56.00 20.75 9.23
C ILE A 381 -57.40 20.58 9.84
N ASN A 382 -57.76 19.37 10.29
CA ASN A 382 -59.10 19.07 10.83
C ASN A 382 -59.21 19.29 12.34
N ARG A 383 -58.27 20.06 12.92
CA ARG A 383 -58.13 20.28 14.36
C ARG A 383 -59.43 20.76 15.03
N LYS A 384 -60.21 21.60 14.35
CA LYS A 384 -61.46 22.18 14.90
C LYS A 384 -62.57 21.11 15.01
N GLU A 385 -62.78 20.35 13.94
CA GLU A 385 -63.75 19.23 13.92
C GLU A 385 -63.41 18.11 14.93
N TRP A 386 -62.12 17.81 15.13
CA TRP A 386 -61.69 16.76 16.06
C TRP A 386 -61.82 17.14 17.53
N ILE A 387 -61.64 18.41 17.85
CA ILE A 387 -61.82 18.95 19.21
C ILE A 387 -63.32 19.04 19.55
N GLU A 388 -64.15 19.51 18.62
CA GLU A 388 -65.59 19.67 18.83
C GLU A 388 -66.35 18.33 18.83
N SER A 389 -65.88 17.32 18.09
CA SER A 389 -66.52 16.00 18.02
C SER A 389 -66.12 15.02 19.14
N GLY A 390 -65.22 15.40 20.05
CA GLY A 390 -64.76 14.55 21.16
C GLY A 390 -63.93 13.31 20.77
N LYS A 391 -63.72 13.07 19.47
CA LYS A 391 -63.04 11.88 18.93
C LYS A 391 -61.57 11.76 19.34
N LEU A 392 -60.90 12.90 19.59
CA LEU A 392 -59.51 12.92 20.05
C LEU A 392 -59.34 12.24 21.43
N LYS A 393 -60.36 12.33 22.29
CA LYS A 393 -60.36 11.73 23.64
C LYS A 393 -60.42 10.20 23.58
N THR A 394 -61.19 9.65 22.64
CA THR A 394 -61.38 8.20 22.44
C THR A 394 -60.16 7.51 21.84
N VAL A 395 -59.45 8.18 20.92
CA VAL A 395 -58.21 7.65 20.31
C VAL A 395 -57.07 7.60 21.33
N MET A 396 -56.95 8.64 22.16
CA MET A 396 -55.88 8.73 23.15
C MET A 396 -56.11 7.84 24.38
N SER A 397 -57.36 7.58 24.77
CA SER A 397 -57.68 6.62 25.85
C SER A 397 -57.35 5.17 25.50
N GLY A 398 -57.24 4.83 24.21
CA GLY A 398 -56.82 3.49 23.77
C GLY A 398 -55.31 3.29 23.72
N LEU A 399 -54.52 4.37 23.62
CA LEU A 399 -53.06 4.33 23.49
C LEU A 399 -52.33 4.40 24.83
N PHE A 400 -52.96 4.99 25.85
CA PHE A 400 -52.36 5.14 27.18
C PHE A 400 -53.33 4.64 28.26
N SER A 401 -53.19 3.36 28.66
CA SER A 401 -53.82 2.84 29.87
C SER A 401 -53.09 3.39 31.09
N PHE A 402 -53.46 4.58 31.57
CA PHE A 402 -53.02 5.08 32.87
C PHE A 402 -54.05 4.69 33.93
N SER A 403 -53.65 3.80 34.86
CA SER A 403 -54.43 3.48 36.05
C SER A 403 -54.53 4.73 36.94
N SER A 404 -55.74 5.05 37.37
CA SER A 404 -55.98 6.17 38.28
C SER A 404 -55.48 5.84 39.69
N HIS A 405 -54.57 6.68 40.21
CA HIS A 405 -54.40 6.85 41.66
C HIS A 405 -54.64 8.30 42.05
N LYS A 406 -55.38 8.44 43.15
CA LYS A 406 -56.05 9.64 43.66
C LYS A 406 -55.04 10.70 44.16
N SER A 407 -55.30 11.97 43.85
CA SER A 407 -55.81 12.99 44.81
C SER A 407 -55.35 14.41 44.46
N GLY A 408 -56.35 15.28 44.21
CA GLY A 408 -56.37 16.69 44.60
C GLY A 408 -55.25 17.64 44.15
N GLN A 409 -55.23 18.01 42.86
CA GLN A 409 -54.85 19.38 42.43
C GLN A 409 -55.66 19.78 41.18
N PRO A 410 -56.03 21.06 40.99
CA PRO A 410 -56.68 21.52 39.76
C PRO A 410 -55.74 21.32 38.58
N ALA A 411 -56.26 20.71 37.51
CA ALA A 411 -55.55 20.49 36.25
C ALA A 411 -55.48 21.78 35.42
N ASP A 412 -54.83 22.81 35.96
CA ASP A 412 -54.51 24.01 35.21
C ASP A 412 -53.13 23.83 34.54
N GLU A 413 -53.19 23.78 33.21
CA GLU A 413 -52.09 23.99 32.26
C GLU A 413 -50.88 23.04 32.29
N PHE A 414 -51.09 21.76 32.00
CA PHE A 414 -50.02 20.99 31.35
C PHE A 414 -49.93 21.43 29.87
N PRO A 415 -48.79 21.94 29.36
CA PRO A 415 -48.73 22.65 28.08
C PRO A 415 -48.61 21.67 26.91
N TRP A 416 -49.58 20.78 26.76
CA TRP A 416 -49.66 19.79 25.67
C TRP A 416 -49.61 20.46 24.29
N LYS A 417 -50.11 21.70 24.17
CA LYS A 417 -49.98 22.52 22.96
C LYS A 417 -48.52 22.81 22.62
N LYS A 418 -47.66 23.10 23.60
CA LYS A 418 -46.23 23.39 23.40
C LYS A 418 -45.45 22.11 23.11
N ALA A 419 -45.77 21.00 23.79
CA ALA A 419 -45.13 19.70 23.55
C ALA A 419 -45.44 19.16 22.13
N PHE A 420 -46.68 19.31 21.65
CA PHE A 420 -47.07 18.85 20.31
C PHE A 420 -46.48 19.72 19.20
N ILE A 421 -46.44 21.05 19.40
CA ILE A 421 -45.75 21.97 18.49
C ILE A 421 -44.24 21.67 18.46
N ALA A 422 -43.61 21.43 19.61
CA ALA A 422 -42.21 21.07 19.70
C ALA A 422 -41.92 19.74 18.97
N LEU A 423 -42.76 18.72 19.15
CA LEU A 423 -42.60 17.42 18.48
C LEU A 423 -42.77 17.53 16.95
N THR A 424 -43.72 18.37 16.49
CA THR A 424 -43.97 18.61 15.06
C THR A 424 -42.82 19.40 14.43
N ILE A 425 -42.33 20.44 15.11
CA ILE A 425 -41.14 21.19 14.68
C ILE A 425 -39.92 20.28 14.65
N PHE A 426 -39.74 19.42 15.66
CA PHE A 426 -38.63 18.48 15.72
C PHE A 426 -38.66 17.46 14.58
N THR A 427 -39.84 16.92 14.23
CA THR A 427 -39.99 16.02 13.08
C THR A 427 -39.77 16.73 11.73
N ILE A 428 -40.24 17.98 11.58
CA ILE A 428 -39.97 18.80 10.39
C ILE A 428 -38.47 19.12 10.27
N LEU A 429 -37.79 19.43 11.38
CA LEU A 429 -36.35 19.70 11.40
C LEU A 429 -35.53 18.46 11.06
N ILE A 430 -35.92 17.27 11.55
CA ILE A 430 -35.29 16.01 11.16
C ILE A 430 -35.50 15.75 9.66
N ALA A 431 -36.72 15.93 9.15
CA ALA A 431 -37.00 15.77 7.73
C ALA A 431 -36.21 16.76 6.86
N ALA A 432 -36.11 18.02 7.28
CA ALA A 432 -35.31 19.04 6.61
C ALA A 432 -33.80 18.71 6.66
N ALA A 433 -33.29 18.24 7.80
CA ALA A 433 -31.90 17.81 7.92
C ALA A 433 -31.59 16.61 7.00
N VAL A 434 -32.48 15.64 6.89
CA VAL A 434 -32.36 14.50 5.96
C VAL A 434 -32.39 14.98 4.50
N VAL A 435 -33.24 15.94 4.15
CA VAL A 435 -33.28 16.53 2.80
C VAL A 435 -32.02 17.36 2.50
N ILE A 436 -31.50 18.11 3.47
CA ILE A 436 -30.25 18.89 3.32
C ILE A 436 -29.06 17.95 3.13
N LEU A 437 -28.98 16.85 3.89
CA LEU A 437 -27.95 15.82 3.70
C LEU A 437 -28.07 15.15 2.33
N TYR A 438 -29.30 14.89 1.85
CA TYR A 438 -29.57 14.37 0.52
C TYR A 438 -29.20 15.36 -0.62
N LEU A 439 -29.34 16.67 -0.41
CA LEU A 439 -29.00 17.70 -1.40
C LEU A 439 -27.50 18.06 -1.40
N ARG A 440 -26.82 17.99 -0.25
CA ARG A 440 -25.38 18.19 -0.13
C ARG A 440 -24.57 17.15 -0.91
N ASP A 441 -25.12 15.95 -1.04
CA ASP A 441 -24.56 14.84 -1.84
C ASP A 441 -24.74 15.05 -3.36
N ARG A 442 -25.37 16.16 -3.80
CA ARG A 442 -25.65 16.45 -5.22
C ARG A 442 -25.14 17.80 -5.71
N THR A 443 -24.59 18.66 -4.86
CA THR A 443 -23.98 19.92 -5.31
C THR A 443 -22.53 19.67 -5.75
N PRO A 444 -22.18 19.88 -7.04
CA PRO A 444 -20.78 20.00 -7.43
C PRO A 444 -20.18 21.18 -6.65
N GLY A 445 -18.95 21.05 -6.16
CA GLY A 445 -18.23 22.16 -5.54
C GLY A 445 -18.31 23.39 -6.44
N GLU A 446 -18.71 24.53 -5.86
CA GLU A 446 -18.73 25.81 -6.55
C GLU A 446 -17.34 26.12 -7.11
N ALA A 447 -17.33 26.61 -8.36
CA ALA A 447 -16.14 27.04 -9.05
C ALA A 447 -15.43 28.14 -8.25
N GLU A 448 -14.16 27.88 -7.89
CA GLU A 448 -13.26 28.94 -7.47
C GLU A 448 -13.19 29.99 -8.57
N THR A 449 -13.47 31.23 -8.20
CA THR A 449 -13.46 32.37 -9.11
C THR A 449 -12.00 32.69 -9.44
N GLU A 450 -11.63 32.50 -10.71
CA GLU A 450 -10.30 32.84 -11.23
C GLU A 450 -9.92 34.28 -10.89
N ALA A 451 -8.73 34.44 -10.31
CA ALA A 451 -8.05 35.73 -10.24
C ALA A 451 -7.74 36.23 -11.66
N PRO A 452 -7.78 37.55 -11.92
CA PRO A 452 -7.60 38.08 -13.26
C PRO A 452 -6.21 37.74 -13.83
N VAL A 453 -6.21 37.09 -14.98
CA VAL A 453 -5.05 36.75 -15.80
C VAL A 453 -4.28 38.03 -16.13
N ILE A 454 -3.06 38.16 -15.60
CA ILE A 454 -2.09 39.14 -16.08
C ILE A 454 -1.64 38.66 -17.47
N PRO A 455 -1.76 39.47 -18.54
CA PRO A 455 -1.32 39.06 -19.86
C PRO A 455 0.20 38.77 -19.85
N PRO A 456 0.68 37.79 -20.63
CA PRO A 456 2.08 37.41 -20.64
C PRO A 456 2.95 38.63 -21.00
N GLN A 457 3.93 38.93 -20.16
CA GLN A 457 5.00 39.84 -20.55
C GLN A 457 5.76 39.20 -21.70
N THR A 458 5.84 39.93 -22.82
CA THR A 458 6.63 39.55 -23.99
C THR A 458 8.10 39.47 -23.60
N ILE A 459 8.59 38.27 -23.32
CA ILE A 459 10.02 38.00 -23.18
C ILE A 459 10.60 38.16 -24.59
N THR A 460 11.38 39.23 -24.76
CA THR A 460 12.13 39.51 -25.98
C THR A 460 13.34 38.58 -26.01
N ASP A 461 13.55 37.92 -27.16
CA ASP A 461 14.65 36.99 -27.42
C ASP A 461 15.99 37.53 -26.89
N THR A 462 16.57 36.79 -25.94
CA THR A 462 18.01 36.85 -25.68
C THR A 462 18.65 35.65 -26.37
N PRO A 463 19.80 35.83 -27.03
CA PRO A 463 20.37 34.79 -27.88
C PRO A 463 20.83 33.60 -27.02
N TYR A 464 20.26 32.45 -27.34
CA TYR A 464 20.67 31.13 -26.85
C TYR A 464 22.13 30.88 -27.25
N TYR A 465 23.01 30.70 -26.26
CA TYR A 465 24.33 30.13 -26.49
C TYR A 465 24.16 28.62 -26.63
N ASP A 466 24.39 28.10 -27.83
CA ASP A 466 24.54 26.66 -28.07
C ASP A 466 25.77 26.15 -27.29
N ILE A 467 25.53 25.49 -26.16
CA ILE A 467 26.53 24.58 -25.58
C ILE A 467 26.21 23.20 -26.13
N THR A 468 26.97 22.81 -27.16
CA THR A 468 26.98 21.45 -27.70
C THR A 468 27.65 20.53 -26.67
N ILE A 469 26.87 19.87 -25.82
CA ILE A 469 27.37 18.71 -25.06
C ILE A 469 27.15 17.49 -25.94
N THR A 470 28.23 16.94 -26.49
CA THR A 470 28.20 15.66 -27.17
C THR A 470 28.53 14.56 -26.16
N PRO A 471 27.59 13.68 -25.76
CA PRO A 471 27.96 12.37 -25.26
C PRO A 471 27.94 11.42 -26.45
N THR A 472 29.11 11.11 -27.00
CA THR A 472 29.27 9.87 -27.78
C THR A 472 30.09 8.93 -26.93
N VAL A 473 29.42 8.15 -26.09
CA VAL A 473 29.95 6.88 -25.60
C VAL A 473 29.06 5.80 -26.20
N THR A 474 29.57 5.19 -27.27
CA THR A 474 29.01 3.97 -27.83
C THR A 474 29.31 2.85 -26.85
N LEU A 475 28.33 2.41 -26.06
CA LEU A 475 28.44 1.20 -25.27
C LEU A 475 28.12 0.00 -26.15
N THR A 476 29.18 -0.61 -26.69
CA THR A 476 29.14 -2.00 -27.14
C THR A 476 30.07 -2.79 -26.23
N ALA A 477 29.53 -3.46 -25.22
CA ALA A 477 30.27 -4.47 -24.48
C ALA A 477 29.31 -5.55 -23.95
N THR A 478 29.58 -6.78 -24.38
CA THR A 478 29.25 -8.04 -23.71
C THR A 478 29.59 -7.93 -22.20
N PRO A 479 28.85 -8.57 -21.28
CA PRO A 479 29.06 -8.37 -19.84
C PRO A 479 30.48 -8.75 -19.43
N THR A 480 31.28 -7.74 -19.08
CA THR A 480 32.58 -7.90 -18.42
C THR A 480 32.41 -7.85 -16.89
N PRO A 481 33.34 -8.46 -16.12
CA PRO A 481 33.33 -8.50 -14.66
C PRO A 481 33.44 -7.13 -13.93
N ASP A 482 33.63 -6.02 -14.64
CA ASP A 482 33.96 -4.67 -14.11
C ASP A 482 32.76 -3.91 -13.53
N ASN A 483 31.72 -4.62 -13.10
CA ASN A 483 30.43 -4.06 -12.79
C ASN A 483 29.96 -4.41 -11.37
N ALA A 484 30.83 -4.99 -10.53
CA ALA A 484 30.54 -5.26 -9.13
C ALA A 484 30.58 -3.98 -8.29
N PRO A 485 29.87 -3.91 -7.16
CA PRO A 485 30.03 -2.80 -6.22
C PRO A 485 31.46 -2.81 -5.65
N HIS A 486 32.16 -1.67 -5.74
CA HIS A 486 33.54 -1.50 -5.26
C HIS A 486 33.63 -0.39 -4.20
N GLY A 487 34.74 -0.38 -3.46
CA GLY A 487 34.98 0.55 -2.35
C GLY A 487 34.56 -0.03 -1.00
N LYS A 488 34.35 0.86 -0.02
CA LYS A 488 34.05 0.50 1.36
C LYS A 488 32.78 1.15 1.85
N ILE A 489 32.07 0.47 2.74
CA ILE A 489 30.88 0.98 3.40
C ILE A 489 31.14 0.98 4.91
N VAL A 490 31.09 2.17 5.50
CA VAL A 490 31.11 2.35 6.95
C VAL A 490 29.68 2.59 7.43
N TYR A 491 29.31 2.02 8.57
CA TYR A 491 27.92 2.08 9.06
C TYR A 491 27.86 1.93 10.57
N SER A 492 26.75 2.34 11.16
CA SER A 492 26.41 2.12 12.56
C SER A 492 25.86 0.71 12.70
N CYS A 493 26.44 -0.10 13.57
CA CYS A 493 26.01 -1.48 13.81
C CYS A 493 25.66 -1.68 15.27
N GLN A 494 24.56 -2.37 15.54
CA GLN A 494 24.33 -2.93 16.85
C GLN A 494 25.25 -4.14 17.05
N VAL A 495 25.64 -4.43 18.29
CA VAL A 495 26.52 -5.58 18.62
C VAL A 495 25.88 -6.55 19.60
N ASP A 496 24.72 -6.16 20.15
CA ASP A 496 23.79 -7.00 20.86
C ASP A 496 22.36 -6.45 20.65
N ARG A 497 21.34 -7.18 21.09
CA ARG A 497 19.93 -6.73 21.04
C ARG A 497 19.60 -5.63 22.06
N GLN A 498 20.58 -5.07 22.77
CA GLN A 498 20.36 -3.91 23.61
C GLN A 498 20.63 -2.66 22.76
N THR A 499 19.55 -1.96 22.46
CA THR A 499 19.50 -0.75 21.60
C THR A 499 20.31 0.46 22.11
N SER A 500 21.16 0.29 23.13
CA SER A 500 21.94 1.36 23.76
C SER A 500 23.45 1.32 23.48
N HIS A 501 23.94 0.47 22.56
CA HIS A 501 25.37 0.25 22.35
C HIS A 501 25.82 0.26 20.88
N ASP A 502 25.28 1.14 20.05
CA ASP A 502 25.70 1.21 18.65
C ASP A 502 27.22 1.46 18.51
N GLN A 503 27.81 0.71 17.59
CA GLN A 503 29.23 0.69 17.27
C GLN A 503 29.43 1.12 15.81
N ILE A 504 30.68 1.39 15.44
CA ILE A 504 31.05 1.63 14.05
C ILE A 504 31.57 0.32 13.45
N CYS A 505 30.97 -0.10 12.35
CA CYS A 505 31.40 -1.24 11.54
C CYS A 505 31.85 -0.78 10.15
N LEU A 506 32.63 -1.64 9.49
CA LEU A 506 33.17 -1.43 8.16
C LEU A 506 33.12 -2.74 7.37
N MET A 507 32.74 -2.65 6.10
CA MET A 507 32.81 -3.74 5.15
C MET A 507 33.29 -3.25 3.77
N ASN A 508 33.68 -4.17 2.91
CA ASN A 508 33.80 -3.89 1.49
C ASN A 508 32.39 -3.80 0.87
N ALA A 509 32.27 -3.08 -0.24
CA ALA A 509 30.98 -2.87 -0.92
C ALA A 509 30.34 -4.14 -1.51
N ASP A 510 31.10 -5.23 -1.62
CA ASP A 510 30.62 -6.57 -1.98
C ASP A 510 30.17 -7.40 -0.76
N GLY A 511 30.14 -6.80 0.44
CA GLY A 511 29.76 -7.44 1.71
C GLY A 511 30.89 -8.22 2.39
N THR A 512 32.06 -8.36 1.74
CA THR A 512 33.19 -9.07 2.33
C THR A 512 33.92 -8.23 3.38
N ASN A 513 34.72 -8.89 4.23
CA ASN A 513 35.55 -8.24 5.25
C ASN A 513 34.75 -7.30 6.17
N ASN A 514 33.52 -7.71 6.49
CA ASN A 514 32.71 -7.08 7.51
C ASN A 514 33.36 -7.24 8.90
N ARG A 515 33.58 -6.12 9.59
CA ARG A 515 34.18 -6.07 10.92
C ARG A 515 33.74 -4.85 11.71
N GLN A 516 33.65 -5.03 13.03
CA GLN A 516 33.47 -3.96 14.01
C GLN A 516 34.80 -3.21 14.26
N LEU A 517 34.74 -1.88 14.36
CA LEU A 517 35.90 -1.01 14.58
C LEU A 517 35.94 -0.38 16.00
N THR A 518 34.78 -0.20 16.64
CA THR A 518 34.69 0.31 18.02
C THR A 518 34.10 -0.75 18.94
N ASP A 519 34.57 -0.86 20.18
CA ASP A 519 34.17 -1.90 21.13
C ASP A 519 33.75 -1.35 22.52
N ASN A 520 33.62 -0.03 22.65
CA ASN A 520 33.28 0.58 23.94
C ASN A 520 31.78 0.51 24.20
N LEU A 521 31.34 -0.58 24.80
CA LEU A 521 29.94 -0.82 25.19
C LEU A 521 29.38 0.15 26.25
N LYS A 522 30.16 1.12 26.75
CA LYS A 522 29.66 2.18 27.66
C LYS A 522 29.36 3.48 26.94
N ALA A 523 29.66 3.54 25.64
CA ALA A 523 29.43 4.69 24.79
C ALA A 523 28.62 4.26 23.57
N ILE A 524 27.97 5.26 22.98
CA ILE A 524 27.22 5.12 21.74
C ILE A 524 28.06 5.77 20.64
N HIS A 525 28.13 5.11 19.49
CA HIS A 525 28.87 5.56 18.31
C HIS A 525 27.93 5.60 17.10
N PHE A 526 27.84 6.75 16.43
CA PHE A 526 26.89 6.97 15.33
C PHE A 526 27.46 7.82 14.20
N TYR A 527 26.69 7.91 13.12
CA TYR A 527 26.94 8.79 11.98
C TYR A 527 28.39 8.70 11.45
N PRO A 528 28.89 7.50 11.13
CA PRO A 528 30.22 7.41 10.54
C PRO A 528 30.23 8.03 9.14
N SER A 529 31.39 8.51 8.70
CA SER A 529 31.66 8.95 7.33
C SER A 529 33.11 8.67 6.98
N LEU A 530 33.35 8.14 5.78
CA LEU A 530 34.69 7.85 5.25
C LEU A 530 35.35 9.13 4.75
N SER A 531 36.67 9.22 4.88
CA SER A 531 37.43 10.27 4.22
C SER A 531 37.50 10.05 2.71
N PRO A 532 37.58 11.13 1.90
CA PRO A 532 37.72 11.04 0.44
C PRO A 532 38.96 10.26 -0.02
N ASP A 533 39.99 10.15 0.83
CA ASP A 533 41.19 9.36 0.56
C ASP A 533 41.08 7.89 1.05
N GLY A 534 39.94 7.50 1.65
CA GLY A 534 39.66 6.16 2.14
C GLY A 534 40.43 5.73 3.40
N ASN A 535 41.24 6.61 3.99
CA ASN A 535 42.17 6.23 5.06
C ASN A 535 41.60 6.37 6.48
N SER A 536 40.55 7.15 6.66
CA SER A 536 40.04 7.51 7.98
C SER A 536 38.51 7.59 8.02
N ILE A 537 37.97 7.56 9.24
CA ILE A 537 36.55 7.62 9.51
C ILE A 537 36.32 8.72 10.56
N VAL A 538 35.41 9.64 10.28
CA VAL A 538 34.84 10.53 11.30
C VAL A 538 33.50 10.00 11.76
N PHE A 539 33.19 10.16 13.04
CA PHE A 539 31.94 9.67 13.65
C PHE A 539 31.68 10.43 14.95
N ILE A 540 30.48 10.28 15.50
CA ILE A 540 30.17 10.87 16.82
C ILE A 540 30.30 9.82 17.92
N SER A 541 30.71 10.23 19.12
CA SER A 541 30.79 9.35 20.28
C SER A 541 30.37 10.03 21.56
N SER A 542 29.54 9.36 22.35
CA SER A 542 29.16 9.82 23.70
C SER A 542 30.22 9.55 24.79
N ARG A 543 31.39 8.99 24.42
CA ARG A 543 32.43 8.56 25.38
C ARG A 543 32.98 9.68 26.27
N ALA A 544 32.82 10.94 25.86
CA ALA A 544 33.26 12.12 26.58
C ALA A 544 32.15 12.76 27.45
N GLY A 545 30.96 12.15 27.53
CA GLY A 545 29.82 12.67 28.30
C GLY A 545 28.80 13.49 27.50
N GLY A 546 29.01 13.63 26.18
CA GLY A 546 28.11 14.21 25.18
C GLY A 546 28.54 13.73 23.79
N PHE A 547 27.72 13.93 22.76
CA PHE A 547 28.03 13.56 21.38
C PHE A 547 29.06 14.51 20.79
N GLU A 548 30.31 14.09 20.83
CA GLU A 548 31.46 14.80 20.27
C GLU A 548 31.95 14.10 19.00
N ILE A 549 32.64 14.82 18.12
CA ILE A 549 33.22 14.29 16.89
C ILE A 549 34.57 13.65 17.20
N PHE A 550 34.74 12.42 16.72
CA PHE A 550 35.97 11.65 16.78
C PHE A 550 36.40 11.26 15.37
N GLU A 551 37.69 10.99 15.24
CA GLU A 551 38.28 10.44 14.02
C GLU A 551 39.19 9.27 14.36
N MET A 552 39.18 8.24 13.53
CA MET A 552 40.09 7.10 13.59
C MET A 552 40.56 6.72 12.19
N GLN A 553 41.63 5.92 12.11
CA GLN A 553 42.06 5.30 10.86
C GLN A 553 41.10 4.18 10.45
N ILE A 554 41.13 3.78 9.18
CA ILE A 554 40.26 2.75 8.57
C ILE A 554 40.41 1.35 9.21
N ASP A 555 41.49 1.12 9.95
CA ASP A 555 41.75 -0.09 10.74
C ASP A 555 41.29 0.03 12.21
N GLY A 556 40.69 1.16 12.60
CA GLY A 556 40.25 1.46 13.96
C GLY A 556 41.33 2.09 14.86
N SER A 557 42.57 2.24 14.36
CA SER A 557 43.67 2.80 15.14
C SER A 557 43.65 4.35 15.19
N ASN A 558 44.54 4.92 16.01
CA ASN A 558 44.76 6.38 16.15
C ASN A 558 43.48 7.19 16.42
N LEU A 559 42.59 6.64 17.24
CA LEU A 559 41.38 7.34 17.64
C LEU A 559 41.72 8.67 18.36
N ARG A 560 41.14 9.76 17.86
CA ARG A 560 41.30 11.11 18.43
C ARG A 560 39.95 11.83 18.54
N GLN A 561 39.81 12.62 19.59
CA GLN A 561 38.68 13.54 19.78
C GLN A 561 38.98 14.86 19.05
N LEU A 562 38.04 15.33 18.22
CA LEU A 562 38.18 16.58 17.46
C LEU A 562 37.43 17.75 18.10
N THR A 563 36.33 17.48 18.80
CA THR A 563 35.50 18.51 19.46
C THR A 563 35.36 18.24 20.94
N SER A 564 35.19 19.30 21.75
CA SER A 564 34.97 19.17 23.19
C SER A 564 34.20 20.38 23.73
N GLY A 565 33.01 20.15 24.28
CA GLY A 565 32.24 21.17 24.98
C GLY A 565 31.69 22.27 24.07
N ILE A 566 31.55 22.00 22.77
CA ILE A 566 31.02 22.95 21.81
C ILE A 566 29.49 22.83 21.63
N GLY A 567 28.86 21.83 22.23
CA GLY A 567 27.46 21.43 22.00
C GLY A 567 27.39 20.00 21.46
N GLU A 568 26.19 19.46 21.32
CA GLU A 568 26.01 18.11 20.76
C GLU A 568 26.22 18.15 19.24
N CYS A 569 27.05 17.24 18.72
CA CYS A 569 27.40 17.15 17.32
C CYS A 569 26.71 15.93 16.67
N TYR A 570 26.21 16.09 15.44
CA TYR A 570 25.55 15.03 14.68
C TYR A 570 25.93 15.09 13.20
N ALA A 571 25.87 13.94 12.52
CA ALA A 571 26.10 13.81 11.08
C ALA A 571 27.39 14.50 10.56
N PRO A 572 28.58 14.20 11.11
CA PRO A 572 29.83 14.75 10.59
C PRO A 572 30.15 14.20 9.19
N GLU A 573 30.62 15.07 8.31
CA GLU A 573 31.09 14.72 6.97
C GLU A 573 32.34 15.51 6.58
N ILE A 574 33.25 14.82 5.92
CA ILE A 574 34.55 15.35 5.52
C ILE A 574 34.39 16.01 4.15
N SER A 575 34.95 17.21 3.97
CA SER A 575 34.95 17.86 2.67
C SER A 575 35.73 17.05 1.62
N PRO A 576 35.38 17.08 0.33
CA PRO A 576 36.06 16.32 -0.72
C PRO A 576 37.58 16.57 -0.80
N ASP A 577 38.04 17.76 -0.42
CA ASP A 577 39.46 18.12 -0.34
C ASP A 577 40.17 17.62 0.95
N GLY A 578 39.43 17.00 1.86
CA GLY A 578 39.88 16.47 3.15
C GLY A 578 40.16 17.51 4.23
N SER A 579 40.01 18.82 3.94
CA SER A 579 40.50 19.89 4.81
C SER A 579 39.54 20.31 5.92
N LYS A 580 38.23 20.04 5.76
CA LYS A 580 37.16 20.47 6.66
C LYS A 580 36.25 19.31 7.07
N ILE A 581 35.51 19.53 8.15
CA ILE A 581 34.40 18.68 8.58
C ILE A 581 33.18 19.56 8.78
N VAL A 582 32.08 19.24 8.08
CA VAL A 582 30.75 19.85 8.29
C VAL A 582 29.93 18.95 9.20
N PHE A 583 29.07 19.53 10.04
CA PHE A 583 28.23 18.79 10.97
C PHE A 583 27.02 19.61 11.43
N THR A 584 26.03 18.92 11.97
CA THR A 584 24.94 19.57 12.72
C THR A 584 25.39 19.79 14.16
N ARG A 585 25.24 21.00 14.67
CA ARG A 585 25.58 21.38 16.03
C ARG A 585 24.33 21.83 16.78
N PHE A 586 24.01 21.14 17.87
CA PHE A 586 22.97 21.57 18.80
C PHE A 586 23.59 22.31 19.98
N ASN A 587 23.32 23.61 20.07
CA ASN A 587 23.77 24.45 21.18
C ASN A 587 22.70 25.49 21.54
N GLY A 588 22.43 25.66 22.84
CA GLY A 588 21.47 26.66 23.33
C GLY A 588 20.05 26.50 22.79
N GLY A 589 19.61 25.26 22.51
CA GLY A 589 18.27 24.95 22.00
C GLY A 589 18.10 25.14 20.49
N ARG A 590 19.20 25.24 19.72
CA ARG A 590 19.17 25.48 18.27
C ARG A 590 20.11 24.54 17.55
N ASN A 591 19.67 24.03 16.39
CA ASN A 591 20.53 23.30 15.46
C ASN A 591 21.08 24.24 14.39
N THR A 592 22.40 24.23 14.20
CA THR A 592 23.13 24.96 13.15
C THR A 592 23.96 23.98 12.31
N ILE A 593 24.24 24.36 11.07
CA ILE A 593 25.27 23.73 10.26
C ILE A 593 26.58 24.43 10.57
N SER A 594 27.55 23.67 11.06
CA SER A 594 28.84 24.18 11.53
C SER A 594 29.98 23.46 10.81
N VAL A 595 31.12 24.14 10.67
CA VAL A 595 32.34 23.60 10.08
C VAL A 595 33.52 23.78 11.02
N ILE A 596 34.39 22.78 11.07
CA ILE A 596 35.72 22.83 11.70
C ILE A 596 36.79 22.46 10.67
N ASN A 597 38.03 22.85 10.94
CA ASN A 597 39.20 22.28 10.29
C ASN A 597 39.32 20.79 10.65
N ARG A 598 39.97 20.01 9.79
CA ARG A 598 40.20 18.58 10.03
C ARG A 598 40.98 18.26 11.33
N ASP A 599 41.71 19.23 11.87
CA ASP A 599 42.40 19.09 13.16
C ASP A 599 41.52 19.43 14.39
N GLY A 600 40.24 19.78 14.17
CA GLY A 600 39.30 20.18 15.22
C GLY A 600 39.22 21.68 15.50
N SER A 601 40.12 22.49 14.91
CA SER A 601 40.17 23.94 15.13
C SER A 601 39.20 24.73 14.23
N GLY A 602 39.07 26.04 14.45
CA GLY A 602 38.42 26.95 13.49
C GLY A 602 36.90 26.79 13.37
N LEU A 603 36.22 26.45 14.46
CA LEU A 603 34.75 26.35 14.50
C LEU A 603 34.07 27.60 13.93
N THR A 604 33.28 27.40 12.88
CA THR A 604 32.48 28.43 12.21
C THR A 604 31.06 27.90 12.02
N ASP A 605 30.04 28.67 12.43
CA ASP A 605 28.65 28.37 12.08
C ASP A 605 28.35 28.99 10.71
N LEU A 606 27.89 28.18 9.75
CA LEU A 606 27.71 28.60 8.35
C LEU A 606 26.38 29.30 8.10
N ASN A 607 25.39 29.09 8.97
CA ASN A 607 24.04 29.60 8.77
C ASN A 607 23.49 30.27 10.04
N ASN A 608 22.66 31.31 9.85
CA ASN A 608 21.95 32.00 10.94
C ASN A 608 20.47 31.59 11.04
N TYR A 609 20.07 30.51 10.37
CA TYR A 609 18.69 29.99 10.39
C TYR A 609 18.47 29.07 11.60
N LEU A 610 17.21 28.93 12.00
CA LEU A 610 16.82 28.03 13.08
C LEU A 610 16.52 26.62 12.52
N ASP A 611 16.96 25.61 13.26
CA ASP A 611 16.62 24.19 13.07
C ASP A 611 17.11 23.59 11.73
N CYS A 612 18.43 23.68 11.49
CA CYS A 612 19.08 23.04 10.35
C CYS A 612 19.76 21.71 10.73
N LYS A 613 19.72 20.70 9.85
CA LYS A 613 20.20 19.34 10.15
C LYS A 613 20.79 18.64 8.91
N ASP A 614 21.53 17.56 9.18
CA ASP A 614 22.00 16.56 8.21
C ASP A 614 22.71 17.14 6.98
N PRO A 615 23.84 17.86 7.17
CA PRO A 615 24.59 18.43 6.05
C PRO A 615 25.35 17.36 5.25
N THR A 616 25.50 17.59 3.95
CA THR A 616 26.37 16.79 3.06
C THR A 616 27.06 17.70 2.04
N TRP A 617 28.30 17.39 1.70
CA TRP A 617 29.08 18.17 0.73
C TRP A 617 28.66 17.84 -0.70
N SER A 618 28.70 18.84 -1.59
CA SER A 618 28.73 18.55 -3.02
C SER A 618 30.04 17.81 -3.37
N PRO A 619 30.06 16.97 -4.42
CA PRO A 619 31.25 16.20 -4.79
C PRO A 619 32.50 17.04 -5.08
N ASP A 620 32.32 18.29 -5.50
CA ASP A 620 33.39 19.24 -5.78
C ASP A 620 33.77 20.11 -4.55
N GLY A 621 33.04 19.97 -3.45
CA GLY A 621 33.24 20.71 -2.20
C GLY A 621 32.83 22.19 -2.26
N SER A 622 32.18 22.63 -3.34
CA SER A 622 31.80 24.04 -3.51
C SER A 622 30.51 24.41 -2.79
N GLN A 623 29.66 23.43 -2.49
CA GLN A 623 28.33 23.60 -1.90
C GLN A 623 28.06 22.59 -0.79
N ILE A 624 27.04 22.89 0.02
CA ILE A 624 26.54 22.04 1.10
C ILE A 624 25.02 21.94 0.97
N LEU A 625 24.52 20.70 0.89
CA LEU A 625 23.11 20.36 1.02
C LEU A 625 22.77 20.16 2.49
N PHE A 626 21.63 20.66 2.95
CA PHE A 626 21.17 20.50 4.33
C PHE A 626 19.65 20.61 4.42
N ILE A 627 19.07 20.13 5.53
CA ILE A 627 17.66 20.30 5.84
C ILE A 627 17.47 21.56 6.67
N ALA A 628 16.45 22.38 6.36
CA ALA A 628 16.01 23.50 7.19
C ALA A 628 14.49 23.59 7.27
N SER A 629 13.97 24.13 8.38
CA SER A 629 12.51 24.23 8.64
C SER A 629 12.01 25.68 8.85
N PRO A 630 12.21 26.61 7.90
CA PRO A 630 11.83 28.02 8.10
C PRO A 630 10.30 28.26 8.27
N SER A 631 9.46 27.33 7.83
CA SER A 631 7.98 27.41 7.87
C SER A 631 7.29 26.21 8.54
N GLN A 632 8.00 25.52 9.46
CA GLN A 632 7.61 24.27 10.16
C GLN A 632 7.63 22.98 9.32
N VAL A 633 7.65 23.07 7.99
CA VAL A 633 7.86 21.90 7.11
C VAL A 633 9.34 21.83 6.73
N PRO A 634 10.07 20.75 7.06
CA PRO A 634 11.46 20.60 6.65
C PRO A 634 11.58 20.57 5.12
N GLN A 635 12.52 21.32 4.57
CA GLN A 635 12.90 21.32 3.14
C GLN A 635 14.41 21.19 2.99
N PHE A 636 14.85 20.71 1.82
CA PHE A 636 16.27 20.75 1.45
C PHE A 636 16.65 22.14 0.95
N PHE A 637 17.81 22.59 1.43
CA PHE A 637 18.46 23.82 1.04
C PHE A 637 19.89 23.51 0.60
N VAL A 638 20.37 24.32 -0.33
CA VAL A 638 21.78 24.34 -0.74
C VAL A 638 22.35 25.70 -0.40
N MET A 639 23.59 25.72 0.09
CA MET A 639 24.39 26.93 0.28
C MET A 639 25.81 26.69 -0.25
N ASN A 640 26.55 27.77 -0.49
CA ASN A 640 27.97 27.68 -0.79
C ASN A 640 28.73 27.16 0.45
N ALA A 641 29.92 26.59 0.23
CA ALA A 641 30.80 26.06 1.27
C ALA A 641 31.15 27.08 2.40
N ASP A 642 31.09 28.37 2.09
CA ASP A 642 31.32 29.47 3.03
C ASP A 642 30.05 29.93 3.78
N GLY A 643 28.91 29.28 3.54
CA GLY A 643 27.60 29.60 4.12
C GLY A 643 26.80 30.65 3.35
N SER A 644 27.35 31.21 2.26
CA SER A 644 26.65 32.20 1.44
C SER A 644 25.63 31.56 0.48
N ASN A 645 24.73 32.38 -0.05
CA ASN A 645 23.70 32.00 -1.03
C ASN A 645 22.81 30.78 -0.65
N PRO A 646 22.27 30.71 0.58
CA PRO A 646 21.33 29.66 0.95
C PRO A 646 20.03 29.80 0.16
N HIS A 647 19.60 28.73 -0.51
CA HIS A 647 18.35 28.69 -1.26
C HIS A 647 17.71 27.29 -1.19
N GLN A 648 16.39 27.26 -1.26
CA GLN A 648 15.60 26.04 -1.19
C GLN A 648 15.65 25.30 -2.52
N VAL A 649 15.83 23.98 -2.49
CA VAL A 649 15.90 23.12 -3.70
C VAL A 649 14.76 22.11 -3.80
N THR A 650 13.93 21.96 -2.76
CA THR A 650 12.76 21.09 -2.79
C THR A 650 11.50 21.79 -2.32
N ASP A 651 10.33 21.33 -2.76
CA ASP A 651 9.02 21.67 -2.18
C ASP A 651 8.22 20.37 -1.97
N ILE A 652 8.67 19.56 -1.01
CA ILE A 652 8.13 18.21 -0.78
C ILE A 652 7.87 17.95 0.71
N SER A 653 6.79 17.23 1.02
CA SER A 653 6.44 16.86 2.38
C SER A 653 7.08 15.53 2.80
N GLY A 654 7.21 15.32 4.11
CA GLY A 654 7.66 14.05 4.66
C GLY A 654 9.16 13.78 4.57
N LEU A 655 9.98 14.83 4.39
CA LEU A 655 11.44 14.72 4.38
C LEU A 655 12.01 14.26 5.72
N ARG A 656 13.01 13.38 5.64
CA ARG A 656 13.66 12.79 6.81
C ARG A 656 15.16 12.58 6.57
N GLY A 657 15.93 12.85 7.62
CA GLY A 657 17.27 12.34 7.89
C GLY A 657 18.37 12.53 6.84
N ARG A 658 19.41 11.70 6.97
CA ARG A 658 20.69 11.81 6.27
C ARG A 658 20.51 11.69 4.74
N SER A 659 21.13 12.62 4.03
CA SER A 659 21.16 12.69 2.55
C SER A 659 22.57 12.44 2.03
N ASP A 660 22.72 12.27 0.72
CA ASP A 660 24.03 12.19 0.07
C ASP A 660 24.01 12.86 -1.31
N TRP A 661 25.17 13.37 -1.74
CA TRP A 661 25.32 14.05 -3.03
C TRP A 661 26.29 13.28 -3.93
N GLY A 662 25.75 12.69 -5.00
CA GLY A 662 26.51 11.88 -5.94
C GLY A 662 27.29 12.71 -6.96
N VAL A 663 28.40 12.14 -7.46
CA VAL A 663 29.26 12.71 -8.53
C VAL A 663 28.53 12.99 -9.85
N ASN A 664 27.36 12.37 -10.03
CA ASN A 664 26.46 12.58 -11.16
C ASN A 664 25.56 13.82 -11.00
N GLY A 665 25.69 14.57 -9.90
CA GLY A 665 24.88 15.74 -9.59
C GLY A 665 23.51 15.41 -8.98
N LEU A 666 23.18 14.13 -8.81
CA LEU A 666 21.97 13.71 -8.10
C LEU A 666 22.21 13.74 -6.60
N MET A 667 21.17 14.13 -5.87
CA MET A 667 21.08 14.06 -4.42
C MET A 667 20.10 12.94 -4.05
N ALA A 668 20.41 12.21 -2.98
CA ALA A 668 19.57 11.14 -2.47
C ALA A 668 19.13 11.44 -1.04
N SER A 669 17.86 11.19 -0.76
CA SER A 669 17.31 11.22 0.60
C SER A 669 16.14 10.25 0.68
N TYR A 670 15.39 10.27 1.76
CA TYR A 670 14.23 9.42 1.96
C TYR A 670 13.04 10.19 2.52
N ARG A 671 11.85 9.72 2.17
CA ARG A 671 10.57 10.32 2.58
C ARG A 671 9.55 9.24 2.94
N GLY A 672 8.64 9.57 3.84
CA GLY A 672 7.58 8.64 4.28
C GLY A 672 7.25 8.78 5.76
N GLN A 673 6.26 8.01 6.21
CA GLN A 673 5.75 7.98 7.57
C GLN A 673 6.39 6.84 8.37
N THR A 674 6.99 7.19 9.51
CA THR A 674 7.71 6.24 10.38
C THR A 674 6.78 5.23 11.02
N ASP A 675 5.57 5.65 11.39
CA ASP A 675 4.51 4.81 11.96
C ASP A 675 3.88 3.84 10.96
N GLN A 676 4.08 4.08 9.66
CA GLN A 676 3.57 3.23 8.59
C GLN A 676 4.68 2.38 7.93
N HIS A 677 5.93 2.50 8.39
CA HIS A 677 7.09 1.79 7.85
C HIS A 677 7.19 1.87 6.31
N ASN A 678 6.83 3.02 5.73
CA ASN A 678 6.72 3.22 4.28
C ASN A 678 7.72 4.25 3.75
N ARG A 679 8.91 4.31 4.37
CA ARG A 679 9.96 5.23 3.92
C ARG A 679 10.60 4.70 2.64
N GLU A 680 10.80 5.60 1.69
CA GLU A 680 11.42 5.29 0.40
C GLU A 680 12.55 6.24 0.09
N ILE A 681 13.61 5.70 -0.53
CA ILE A 681 14.68 6.48 -1.12
C ILE A 681 14.15 7.17 -2.36
N PHE A 682 14.46 8.44 -2.50
CA PHE A 682 14.19 9.23 -3.69
C PHE A 682 15.44 10.01 -4.10
N PHE A 683 15.58 10.21 -5.40
CA PHE A 683 16.61 11.07 -5.98
C PHE A 683 16.01 12.39 -6.44
N PHE A 684 16.81 13.44 -6.38
CA PHE A 684 16.47 14.78 -6.84
C PHE A 684 17.73 15.51 -7.30
N GLY A 685 17.55 16.63 -7.99
CA GLY A 685 18.64 17.54 -8.36
C GLY A 685 18.14 18.97 -8.19
N GLU A 686 19.02 19.97 -8.23
CA GLU A 686 18.57 21.37 -8.14
C GLU A 686 17.56 21.74 -9.24
N ASN A 687 17.67 21.10 -10.41
CA ASN A 687 16.80 21.29 -11.57
C ASN A 687 16.05 20.01 -11.97
N THR A 688 16.04 18.98 -11.12
CA THR A 688 15.44 17.68 -11.43
C THR A 688 14.36 17.35 -10.41
N ALA A 689 13.15 17.10 -10.90
CA ALA A 689 12.03 16.76 -10.04
C ALA A 689 12.32 15.49 -9.20
N PRO A 690 11.96 15.46 -7.91
CA PRO A 690 12.16 14.30 -7.05
C PRO A 690 11.44 13.04 -7.58
N TYR A 691 12.12 11.90 -7.63
CA TYR A 691 11.54 10.61 -8.01
C TYR A 691 12.00 9.49 -7.06
N ASN A 692 11.08 8.59 -6.68
CA ASN A 692 11.43 7.45 -5.83
C ASN A 692 12.26 6.44 -6.62
N VAL A 693 13.25 5.84 -5.97
CA VAL A 693 14.11 4.81 -6.54
C VAL A 693 13.99 3.47 -5.83
N THR A 694 13.42 3.44 -4.63
CA THR A 694 13.03 2.22 -3.94
C THR A 694 11.52 2.09 -3.82
N SER A 695 11.06 0.86 -3.61
CA SER A 695 9.70 0.56 -3.20
C SER A 695 9.67 -0.56 -2.14
N GLY A 696 8.88 -0.36 -1.10
CA GLY A 696 8.72 -1.27 0.04
C GLY A 696 9.98 -1.44 0.88
N GLY A 697 9.84 -2.01 2.07
CA GLY A 697 10.98 -2.36 2.92
C GLY A 697 11.54 -1.23 3.77
N ASP A 698 10.85 -0.09 3.87
CA ASP A 698 11.17 0.99 4.81
C ASP A 698 12.64 1.44 4.72
N ASN A 699 12.99 2.07 3.60
CA ASN A 699 14.38 2.36 3.23
C ASN A 699 14.83 3.75 3.72
N LEU A 700 16.07 3.84 4.24
CA LEU A 700 16.61 5.08 4.80
C LEU A 700 18.11 5.26 4.56
N ALA A 701 18.58 6.49 4.84
CA ALA A 701 19.99 6.89 4.87
C ALA A 701 20.78 6.42 3.63
N PRO A 702 20.37 6.86 2.43
CA PRO A 702 21.05 6.49 1.21
C PRO A 702 22.46 7.10 1.15
N SER A 703 23.39 6.43 0.48
CA SER A 703 24.71 6.96 0.12
C SER A 703 25.18 6.45 -1.23
N PHE A 704 25.64 7.34 -2.10
CA PHE A 704 26.12 6.99 -3.44
C PHE A 704 27.50 6.34 -3.38
N SER A 705 27.74 5.36 -4.25
CA SER A 705 29.09 4.88 -4.49
C SER A 705 29.98 5.99 -5.11
N PRO A 706 31.31 5.94 -4.91
CA PRO A 706 32.23 6.95 -5.45
C PRO A 706 32.19 7.12 -6.97
N ASP A 707 31.81 6.05 -7.69
CA ASP A 707 31.64 6.06 -9.15
C ASP A 707 30.23 6.53 -9.60
N GLY A 708 29.31 6.74 -8.67
CA GLY A 708 27.94 7.18 -8.93
C GLY A 708 27.02 6.14 -9.58
N ASN A 709 27.43 4.87 -9.65
CA ASN A 709 26.67 3.79 -10.28
C ASN A 709 25.76 3.03 -9.31
N TRP A 710 26.01 3.15 -8.01
CA TRP A 710 25.29 2.44 -6.95
C TRP A 710 24.85 3.39 -5.84
N VAL A 711 23.86 2.93 -5.08
CA VAL A 711 23.45 3.55 -3.82
C VAL A 711 23.36 2.48 -2.74
N THR A 712 23.95 2.71 -1.58
CA THR A 712 23.72 1.91 -0.38
C THR A 712 22.66 2.55 0.49
N PHE A 713 21.87 1.76 1.21
CA PHE A 713 20.85 2.24 2.12
C PHE A 713 20.54 1.15 3.17
N MET A 714 19.96 1.56 4.29
CA MET A 714 19.38 0.61 5.23
C MET A 714 17.95 0.25 4.80
N SER A 715 17.52 -0.98 5.04
CA SER A 715 16.16 -1.46 4.74
C SER A 715 15.71 -2.47 5.77
N TYR A 716 14.43 -2.43 6.14
CA TYR A 716 13.74 -3.45 6.94
C TYR A 716 13.07 -4.50 6.06
N ARG A 717 13.36 -4.56 4.76
CA ARG A 717 12.66 -5.43 3.78
C ARG A 717 12.53 -6.89 4.22
N ASP A 718 13.57 -7.45 4.83
CA ASP A 718 13.58 -8.86 5.21
C ASP A 718 13.06 -9.12 6.64
N HIS A 719 13.02 -8.08 7.48
CA HIS A 719 12.59 -8.15 8.89
C HIS A 719 11.69 -6.96 9.26
N PHE A 720 10.69 -6.68 8.41
CA PHE A 720 9.88 -5.46 8.45
C PHE A 720 9.16 -5.21 9.79
N TRP A 721 8.95 -6.27 10.57
CA TRP A 721 8.20 -6.25 11.83
C TRP A 721 9.09 -6.36 13.07
N GLU A 722 10.41 -6.45 12.89
CA GLU A 722 11.37 -6.52 13.97
C GLU A 722 11.99 -5.13 14.16
N SER A 723 11.90 -4.58 15.38
CA SER A 723 12.46 -3.25 15.70
C SER A 723 13.93 -3.12 15.38
N ASP A 724 14.65 -4.24 15.39
CA ASP A 724 16.10 -4.33 15.22
C ASP A 724 16.46 -5.16 13.96
N GLY A 725 15.54 -5.29 13.00
CA GLY A 725 15.74 -6.11 11.80
C GLY A 725 16.31 -5.38 10.58
N CYS A 726 16.82 -4.16 10.74
CA CYS A 726 17.30 -3.39 9.59
C CYS A 726 18.67 -3.86 9.11
N GLU A 727 18.84 -3.89 7.80
CA GLU A 727 20.06 -4.40 7.16
C GLU A 727 20.53 -3.44 6.06
N ILE A 728 21.82 -3.54 5.71
CA ILE A 728 22.42 -2.75 4.65
C ILE A 728 22.25 -3.44 3.31
N TYR A 729 21.76 -2.67 2.34
CA TYR A 729 21.63 -3.07 0.95
C TYR A 729 22.44 -2.14 0.06
N VAL A 730 22.75 -2.63 -1.13
CA VAL A 730 23.23 -1.82 -2.25
C VAL A 730 22.30 -2.03 -3.44
N MET A 731 22.00 -0.96 -4.15
CA MET A 731 21.20 -0.99 -5.37
C MET A 731 21.97 -0.32 -6.49
N ARG A 732 22.02 -0.99 -7.64
CA ARG A 732 22.55 -0.43 -8.87
C ARG A 732 21.54 0.56 -9.45
N ILE A 733 22.00 1.75 -9.79
CA ILE A 733 21.13 2.84 -10.25
C ILE A 733 20.57 2.57 -11.65
N SER A 734 21.32 1.90 -12.52
CA SER A 734 20.91 1.69 -13.92
C SER A 734 19.75 0.73 -14.12
N ASP A 735 19.62 -0.29 -13.26
CA ASP A 735 18.65 -1.38 -13.43
C ASP A 735 17.87 -1.74 -12.15
N GLY A 736 18.19 -1.11 -11.01
CA GLY A 736 17.53 -1.36 -9.73
C GLY A 736 17.96 -2.68 -9.07
N THR A 737 18.97 -3.38 -9.60
CA THR A 737 19.46 -4.63 -9.00
C THR A 737 19.91 -4.37 -7.58
N THR A 738 19.27 -5.05 -6.63
CA THR A 738 19.48 -4.83 -5.20
C THR A 738 20.12 -6.07 -4.57
N LEU A 739 21.15 -5.87 -3.75
CA LEU A 739 21.90 -6.90 -3.03
C LEU A 739 21.88 -6.59 -1.53
N ARG A 740 21.60 -7.59 -0.71
CA ARG A 740 21.77 -7.52 0.74
C ARG A 740 23.24 -7.73 1.10
N LEU A 741 23.80 -6.88 1.95
CA LEU A 741 25.20 -6.96 2.38
C LEU A 741 25.38 -7.46 3.81
N THR A 742 24.44 -7.16 4.71
CA THR A 742 24.48 -7.61 6.10
C THR A 742 23.30 -8.55 6.37
N SER A 743 23.52 -9.56 7.21
CA SER A 743 22.48 -10.52 7.61
C SER A 743 22.76 -11.00 9.03
N ASN A 744 22.25 -10.26 10.00
CA ASN A 744 22.40 -10.58 11.42
C ASN A 744 21.09 -10.31 12.20
N ASP A 745 21.10 -10.62 13.50
CA ASP A 745 19.90 -10.60 14.36
C ASP A 745 19.66 -9.23 15.03
N TYR A 746 20.29 -8.16 14.52
CA TYR A 746 20.23 -6.80 15.06
C TYR A 746 20.42 -5.75 13.96
N CYS A 747 20.23 -4.46 14.29
CA CYS A 747 20.07 -3.42 13.26
C CYS A 747 21.44 -2.91 12.78
N ASP A 748 21.66 -2.95 11.46
CA ASP A 748 22.75 -2.26 10.78
C ASP A 748 22.21 -1.06 9.99
N TRP A 749 22.73 0.14 10.26
CA TRP A 749 22.10 1.37 9.81
C TRP A 749 23.07 2.53 9.51
N GLN A 750 22.55 3.54 8.82
CA GLN A 750 23.26 4.76 8.40
C GLN A 750 24.55 4.52 7.59
N PRO A 751 24.50 3.72 6.50
CA PRO A 751 25.69 3.43 5.71
C PRO A 751 26.21 4.69 5.01
N ARG A 752 27.53 4.76 4.86
CA ARG A 752 28.25 5.74 4.01
C ARG A 752 29.26 5.03 3.15
N TRP A 753 29.18 5.28 1.86
CA TRP A 753 30.00 4.62 0.85
C TRP A 753 31.18 5.52 0.47
N GLY A 754 32.39 4.98 0.55
CA GLY A 754 33.62 5.64 0.15
C GLY A 754 34.51 4.73 -0.72
N PRO A 755 35.68 5.24 -1.13
CA PRO A 755 36.60 4.52 -2.02
C PRO A 755 37.20 3.24 -1.43
#